data_AF-A0A510UQG2-F1
#
_entry.id   AF-A0A510UQG2-F1
#
_cell.length_a   1.000
_cell.length_b   1.000
_cell.length_c   1.000
_cell.angle_alpha   90.00
_cell.angle_beta   90.00
_cell.angle_gamma   90.00
#
_symmetry.space_group_name_H-M   'P 1'
#
loop_
_entity.id
_entity.type
_entity.pdbx_description
1 polymer ?
#
loop_
_entity_poly.entity_id
_entity_poly.type
_entity_poly.pdbx_seq_one_letter_code
_entity_poly.pdbx_strand_id
1 'polypeptide(L)'
;MMTGTALVVGAAALPSTASAADGPAADPWVSTIPEGYHRFTAPQADVEEIVGTRPAVLELQGNIGPSGTWSDLAMDPSGSSYHATVGPLAPGLYYYQYTATEADRTKHSFRTPGTPVAVTSHPAWNTLFVPGPSVQWMADLPSGGTVDELTYDSPVTDDETTTLVWTPPGYDGDRVDPYPVLYLLADSSQTFREWAELGRVPQVLDNLAAEGRLEPMVVVMAQVSGSDPRTELLDGVVAATRDAYHVAGDGSGQAVAGIRAGAQQALTVLRSDPGTFGAVGSFSGRLTGTISASTAREINDGTDLLRIYVGNVLDPAYNQNDALLKTLARAGVEHDFDGVDPAQGGTWDTWRSGLRDFASRVFQDDPGHEPRDGHRPLDGPYTAPAPGSITLPHVDEHGIVTFETGTQWADAKDVTVWANWAPNGAWFRVPMTKVGDRWRVSMGPLDGFYYYRYVVDGVDEKDPEDTVNTLTGVSPLFVPGKTDHMLGDVPAGQGGDLSVLTYDSAVANEERSAYVWTPPGYDADRAEPYPVLYLNHGGGQSWGDWVEVGRAKQILDHHSIDGAIVPMVVVMGNGNVPDFPAELLDNLAPAARAKYNIASDPDHQALAGLSLGALRTLDTWLTRPGQFGWIGAFSGGLFFGAPEFDAAAVNKNTRLARIYTGDVFDFAYQSVMDTMDLLSEAGVKYEFAGVTPGPHGFDTWQANLIDFVPRLFREVPPEGIELRAVVPEQEEGVLALSVADHGDGVTLTPATHAGDRLRFRGALPAVTVTDSRTVAQAGASGWAVAGQAHTFTSDTRVFGAEHLGWSPRVGTPRPGLAAGAARATFLSGGQGLVVPGRLASATPEGRFGSATLGADLTLEVPVDTAPGSYAGTLTLTLFPVD
;
A
#
# COMPACT_ATOMS: atom_id res chain seq x y z
N MET A 1 -35.02 72.19 24.13
CA MET A 1 -33.55 72.11 24.31
C MET A 1 -33.02 71.09 23.33
N MET A 2 -32.02 71.50 22.52
CA MET A 2 -30.95 70.71 21.87
C MET A 2 -31.35 69.46 21.04
N THR A 3 -31.30 69.55 19.70
CA THR A 3 -30.20 69.13 18.78
C THR A 3 -30.07 67.60 18.65
N GLY A 4 -29.87 66.99 17.49
CA GLY A 4 -29.50 67.51 16.18
C GLY A 4 -29.50 66.42 15.10
N THR A 5 -29.21 66.87 13.88
CA THR A 5 -29.09 66.18 12.60
C THR A 5 -27.97 65.14 12.59
N ALA A 6 -28.19 63.96 11.99
CA ALA A 6 -27.13 63.02 11.62
C ALA A 6 -27.28 62.58 10.15
N LEU A 7 -26.19 62.73 9.41
CA LEU A 7 -26.01 62.39 8.00
C LEU A 7 -26.23 60.90 7.73
N VAL A 8 -26.89 60.60 6.60
CA VAL A 8 -26.84 59.28 5.95
C VAL A 8 -25.55 59.22 5.14
N VAL A 9 -24.61 58.39 5.57
CA VAL A 9 -23.44 58.00 4.78
C VAL A 9 -23.78 56.66 4.13
N GLY A 10 -23.96 56.67 2.81
CA GLY A 10 -24.00 55.44 2.03
C GLY A 10 -22.61 54.82 2.00
N ALA A 11 -22.46 53.65 2.62
CA ALA A 11 -21.28 52.83 2.44
C ALA A 11 -21.36 52.22 1.04
N ALA A 12 -20.47 52.65 0.15
CA ALA A 12 -20.20 51.94 -1.09
C ALA A 12 -19.68 50.54 -0.73
N ALA A 13 -20.34 49.50 -1.23
CA ALA A 13 -19.77 48.16 -1.24
C ALA A 13 -18.52 48.21 -2.10
N LEU A 14 -17.36 48.05 -1.47
CA LEU A 14 -16.12 47.78 -2.19
C LEU A 14 -16.27 46.39 -2.82
N PRO A 15 -15.89 46.19 -4.10
CA PRO A 15 -15.80 44.86 -4.66
C PRO A 15 -14.80 44.07 -3.82
N SER A 16 -15.24 42.92 -3.30
CA SER A 16 -14.37 41.94 -2.69
C SER A 16 -13.37 41.49 -3.74
N THR A 17 -12.11 41.88 -3.59
CA THR A 17 -11.00 41.21 -4.28
C THR A 17 -11.04 39.75 -3.83
N ALA A 18 -11.38 38.83 -4.74
CA ALA A 18 -11.14 37.41 -4.50
C ALA A 18 -9.63 37.27 -4.25
N SER A 19 -9.25 36.94 -3.01
CA SER A 19 -7.88 36.56 -2.72
C SER A 19 -7.57 35.25 -3.41
N ALA A 20 -6.30 35.05 -3.77
CA ALA A 20 -5.74 33.79 -4.23
C ALA A 20 -6.43 32.60 -3.54
N ALA A 21 -6.83 31.59 -4.33
CA ALA A 21 -7.50 30.38 -3.85
C ALA A 21 -6.90 29.97 -2.50
N ASP A 22 -7.66 30.17 -1.42
CA ASP A 22 -7.24 29.73 -0.10
C ASP A 22 -6.92 28.24 -0.24
N GLY A 23 -5.68 27.85 0.04
CA GLY A 23 -5.29 26.44 0.08
C GLY A 23 -6.29 25.67 0.97
N PRO A 24 -6.45 24.34 0.78
CA PRO A 24 -7.52 23.59 1.44
C PRO A 24 -7.54 23.92 2.93
N ALA A 25 -8.59 24.63 3.36
CA ALA A 25 -8.73 25.00 4.77
C ALA A 25 -8.71 23.70 5.56
N ALA A 26 -7.87 23.63 6.60
CA ALA A 26 -7.78 22.43 7.42
C ALA A 26 -9.18 22.03 7.89
N ASP A 27 -9.65 20.85 7.46
CA ASP A 27 -10.94 20.34 7.90
C ASP A 27 -10.83 20.08 9.40
N PRO A 28 -11.55 20.83 10.27
CA PRO A 28 -11.45 20.66 11.71
C PRO A 28 -11.96 19.27 12.16
N TRP A 29 -12.66 18.55 11.29
CA TRP A 29 -13.14 17.20 11.53
C TRP A 29 -12.11 16.14 11.13
N VAL A 30 -10.96 16.52 10.56
CA VAL A 30 -9.89 15.60 10.18
C VAL A 30 -8.63 15.84 11.00
N SER A 31 -8.04 14.77 11.49
CA SER A 31 -6.75 14.80 12.19
C SER A 31 -5.86 13.66 11.73
N THR A 32 -4.58 13.95 11.55
CA THR A 32 -3.56 12.91 11.31
C THR A 32 -3.14 12.33 12.65
N ILE A 33 -3.15 11.01 12.76
CA ILE A 33 -2.63 10.25 13.89
C ILE A 33 -1.27 9.61 13.48
N PRO A 34 -0.46 9.08 14.43
CA PRO A 34 0.82 8.47 14.11
C PRO A 34 0.72 7.41 13.00
N GLU A 35 1.83 7.15 12.31
CA GLU A 35 1.93 6.13 11.25
C GLU A 35 1.10 6.41 9.97
N GLY A 36 0.63 7.65 9.78
CA GLY A 36 0.01 8.09 8.52
C GLY A 36 -1.49 7.83 8.41
N TYR A 37 -2.14 7.45 9.51
CA TYR A 37 -3.59 7.29 9.57
C TYR A 37 -4.31 8.64 9.76
N HIS A 38 -5.54 8.72 9.28
CA HIS A 38 -6.38 9.90 9.31
C HIS A 38 -7.69 9.59 10.02
N ARG A 39 -7.99 10.35 11.07
CA ARG A 39 -9.22 10.23 11.86
C ARG A 39 -10.20 11.33 11.47
N PHE A 40 -11.37 10.90 11.03
CA PHE A 40 -12.54 11.73 10.71
C PHE A 40 -13.47 11.77 11.93
N THR A 41 -13.92 12.94 12.35
CA THR A 41 -14.72 13.15 13.56
C THR A 41 -15.82 14.18 13.32
N ALA A 42 -17.06 13.73 13.21
CA ALA A 42 -18.23 14.60 13.03
C ALA A 42 -19.04 14.70 14.35
N PRO A 43 -19.22 15.89 14.95
CA PRO A 43 -20.09 16.06 16.12
C PRO A 43 -21.54 15.68 15.82
N GLN A 44 -22.18 14.91 16.71
CA GLN A 44 -23.56 14.44 16.49
C GLN A 44 -24.55 15.61 16.41
N ALA A 45 -24.33 16.67 17.21
CA ALA A 45 -25.17 17.88 17.20
C ALA A 45 -25.14 18.61 15.85
N ASP A 46 -23.96 18.76 15.26
CA ASP A 46 -23.80 19.42 13.96
C ASP A 46 -24.47 18.61 12.84
N VAL A 47 -24.31 17.28 12.86
CA VAL A 47 -24.96 16.38 11.90
C VAL A 47 -26.49 16.46 12.04
N GLU A 48 -27.01 16.43 13.26
CA GLU A 48 -28.46 16.57 13.52
C GLU A 48 -29.01 17.95 13.11
N GLU A 49 -28.22 19.01 13.24
CA GLU A 49 -28.61 20.36 12.77
C GLU A 49 -28.69 20.43 11.24
N ILE A 50 -27.74 19.82 10.53
CA ILE A 50 -27.70 19.79 9.05
C ILE A 50 -28.83 18.95 8.48
N VAL A 51 -29.03 17.74 9.03
CA VAL A 51 -30.00 16.76 8.52
C VAL A 51 -31.41 17.06 9.03
N GLY A 52 -31.53 17.70 10.19
CA GLY A 52 -32.79 17.97 10.89
C GLY A 52 -33.33 16.78 11.70
N THR A 53 -32.72 15.61 11.58
CA THR A 53 -33.03 14.39 12.33
C THR A 53 -31.73 13.67 12.73
N ARG A 54 -31.84 12.73 13.67
CA ARG A 54 -30.73 11.84 13.97
C ARG A 54 -30.65 10.74 12.90
N PRO A 55 -29.54 10.65 12.13
CA PRO A 55 -29.43 9.64 11.09
C PRO A 55 -29.33 8.23 11.68
N ALA A 56 -29.75 7.24 10.89
CA ALA A 56 -29.57 5.83 11.23
C ALA A 56 -28.11 5.39 11.03
N VAL A 57 -27.46 5.92 9.99
CA VAL A 57 -26.04 5.68 9.68
C VAL A 57 -25.42 6.99 9.19
N LEU A 58 -24.20 7.28 9.61
CA LEU A 58 -23.36 8.30 8.99
C LEU A 58 -22.19 7.62 8.29
N GLU A 59 -21.91 8.01 7.05
CA GLU A 59 -20.84 7.42 6.24
C GLU A 59 -19.90 8.51 5.74
N LEU A 60 -18.60 8.21 5.75
CA LEU A 60 -17.59 8.92 4.98
C LEU A 60 -17.57 8.31 3.58
N GLN A 61 -17.78 9.10 2.54
CA GLN A 61 -17.77 8.64 1.15
C GLN A 61 -16.74 9.42 0.35
N GLY A 62 -15.90 8.75 -0.44
CA GLY A 62 -14.90 9.44 -1.25
C GLY A 62 -14.09 8.52 -2.16
N ASN A 63 -13.09 9.06 -2.85
CA ASN A 63 -12.13 8.29 -3.64
C ASN A 63 -11.09 7.54 -2.79
N ILE A 64 -11.53 6.98 -1.65
CA ILE A 64 -10.69 6.30 -0.66
C ILE A 64 -10.55 4.80 -0.93
N GLY A 65 -11.32 4.26 -1.88
CA GLY A 65 -11.23 2.86 -2.27
C GLY A 65 -10.03 2.53 -3.15
N PRO A 66 -9.87 1.24 -3.48
CA PRO A 66 -8.80 0.79 -4.37
C PRO A 66 -8.81 1.55 -5.69
N SER A 67 -7.63 2.01 -6.12
CA SER A 67 -7.43 2.76 -7.36
C SER A 67 -8.33 3.99 -7.50
N GLY A 68 -8.65 4.65 -6.37
CA GLY A 68 -9.50 5.85 -6.33
C GLY A 68 -10.99 5.56 -6.50
N THR A 69 -11.41 4.28 -6.41
CA THR A 69 -12.82 3.89 -6.53
C THR A 69 -13.64 4.56 -5.42
N TRP A 70 -14.75 5.19 -5.81
CA TRP A 70 -15.66 5.81 -4.84
C TRP A 70 -16.18 4.77 -3.86
N SER A 71 -15.94 4.99 -2.57
CA SER A 71 -16.20 4.04 -1.51
C SER A 71 -16.73 4.71 -0.26
N ASP A 72 -17.55 3.96 0.48
CA ASP A 72 -18.22 4.37 1.68
C ASP A 72 -17.64 3.64 2.90
N LEU A 73 -17.40 4.37 3.99
CA LEU A 73 -16.97 3.87 5.28
C LEU A 73 -17.94 4.35 6.35
N ALA A 74 -18.55 3.43 7.09
CA ALA A 74 -19.41 3.78 8.21
C ALA A 74 -18.62 4.50 9.32
N MET A 75 -19.22 5.52 9.92
CA MET A 75 -18.68 6.24 11.06
C MET A 75 -19.38 5.81 12.35
N ASP A 76 -18.61 5.28 13.30
CA ASP A 76 -19.14 4.75 14.56
C ASP A 76 -19.48 5.87 15.54
N PRO A 77 -20.68 5.86 16.16
CA PRO A 77 -21.00 6.79 17.22
C PRO A 77 -20.20 6.45 18.49
N SER A 78 -19.43 7.42 19.00
CA SER A 78 -18.76 7.32 20.30
C SER A 78 -18.81 8.65 21.03
N GLY A 79 -19.32 8.63 22.27
CA GLY A 79 -19.58 9.86 23.03
C GLY A 79 -20.55 10.79 22.29
N SER A 80 -20.14 12.03 22.08
CA SER A 80 -20.92 13.07 21.39
C SER A 80 -20.60 13.21 19.89
N SER A 81 -19.85 12.28 19.31
CA SER A 81 -19.37 12.36 17.93
C SER A 81 -19.54 11.02 17.20
N TYR A 82 -19.42 11.07 15.87
CA TYR A 82 -19.17 9.93 15.01
C TYR A 82 -17.69 9.91 14.64
N HIS A 83 -17.10 8.72 14.49
CA HIS A 83 -15.69 8.58 14.11
C HIS A 83 -15.46 7.52 13.04
N ALA A 84 -14.51 7.79 12.16
CA ALA A 84 -13.91 6.79 11.29
C ALA A 84 -12.40 7.03 11.22
N THR A 85 -11.63 5.95 11.05
CA THR A 85 -10.19 6.05 10.84
C THR A 85 -9.83 5.34 9.54
N VAL A 86 -9.08 6.03 8.69
CA VAL A 86 -8.64 5.55 7.39
C VAL A 86 -7.12 5.67 7.31
N GLY A 87 -6.46 4.64 6.80
CA GLY A 87 -5.05 4.74 6.41
C GLY A 87 -4.23 3.50 6.75
N PRO A 88 -2.90 3.55 6.60
CA PRO A 88 -2.16 4.69 6.04
C PRO A 88 -2.61 4.97 4.61
N LEU A 89 -2.97 6.23 4.32
CA LEU A 89 -3.37 6.63 2.97
C LEU A 89 -2.11 6.86 2.13
N ALA A 90 -2.15 6.41 0.87
CA ALA A 90 -1.08 6.73 -0.07
C ALA A 90 -1.00 8.25 -0.28
N PRO A 91 0.19 8.81 -0.53
CA PRO A 91 0.28 10.23 -0.87
C PRO A 91 -0.55 10.54 -2.12
N GLY A 92 -1.39 11.58 -2.05
CA GLY A 92 -2.42 11.83 -3.06
C GLY A 92 -3.37 12.96 -2.69
N LEU A 93 -4.24 13.31 -3.65
CA LEU A 93 -5.38 14.18 -3.38
C LEU A 93 -6.65 13.32 -3.27
N TYR A 94 -7.23 13.32 -2.08
CA TYR A 94 -8.50 12.70 -1.80
C TYR A 94 -9.60 13.76 -1.81
N TYR A 95 -10.80 13.37 -2.25
CA TYR A 95 -12.01 14.15 -2.13
C TYR A 95 -13.13 13.27 -1.58
N TYR A 96 -13.87 13.81 -0.62
CA TYR A 96 -14.82 13.06 0.17
C TYR A 96 -15.96 13.93 0.67
N GLN A 97 -17.07 13.30 1.05
CA GLN A 97 -18.24 13.92 1.67
C GLN A 97 -18.70 13.08 2.86
N TYR A 98 -19.55 13.68 3.70
CA TYR A 98 -20.30 12.95 4.71
C TYR A 98 -21.70 12.68 4.16
N THR A 99 -22.21 11.46 4.33
CA THR A 99 -23.55 11.08 3.91
C THR A 99 -24.31 10.49 5.09
N ALA A 100 -25.36 11.19 5.50
CA ALA A 100 -26.30 10.74 6.52
C ALA A 100 -27.44 9.96 5.87
N THR A 101 -27.64 8.71 6.30
CA THR A 101 -28.75 7.86 5.86
C THR A 101 -29.81 7.80 6.95
N GLU A 102 -31.04 8.21 6.63
CA GLU A 102 -32.20 8.14 7.52
C GLU A 102 -32.77 6.72 7.63
N ALA A 103 -33.68 6.50 8.58
CA ALA A 103 -34.31 5.19 8.80
C ALA A 103 -35.12 4.68 7.58
N ASP A 104 -35.60 5.58 6.72
CA ASP A 104 -36.29 5.24 5.48
C ASP A 104 -35.35 5.10 4.26
N ARG A 105 -34.03 5.16 4.51
CA ARG A 105 -32.94 5.11 3.52
C ARG A 105 -32.76 6.38 2.68
N THR A 106 -33.43 7.50 3.02
CA THR A 106 -33.13 8.81 2.42
C THR A 106 -31.70 9.21 2.78
N LYS A 107 -30.91 9.66 1.79
CA LYS A 107 -29.50 10.05 1.95
C LYS A 107 -29.35 11.57 1.84
N HIS A 108 -28.62 12.17 2.77
CA HIS A 108 -28.24 13.59 2.78
C HIS A 108 -26.72 13.72 2.78
N SER A 109 -26.16 14.26 1.70
CA SER A 109 -24.72 14.46 1.57
C SER A 109 -24.33 15.90 1.86
N PHE A 110 -23.26 16.10 2.63
CA PHE A 110 -22.80 17.41 3.07
C PHE A 110 -21.27 17.43 3.30
N ARG A 111 -20.71 18.64 3.34
CA ARG A 111 -19.32 18.91 3.69
C ARG A 111 -19.20 19.43 5.13
N THR A 112 -17.99 19.61 5.63
CA THR A 112 -17.80 20.17 6.97
C THR A 112 -18.38 21.60 7.06
N PRO A 113 -19.25 21.91 8.03
CA PRO A 113 -19.84 23.23 8.16
C PRO A 113 -18.81 24.35 8.27
N GLY A 114 -19.10 25.48 7.62
CA GLY A 114 -18.23 26.66 7.66
C GLY A 114 -16.96 26.57 6.80
N THR A 115 -16.69 25.44 6.14
CA THR A 115 -15.58 25.32 5.20
C THR A 115 -15.95 25.89 3.81
N PRO A 116 -14.98 26.52 3.09
CA PRO A 116 -15.15 26.90 1.70
C PRO A 116 -15.57 25.70 0.83
N VAL A 117 -16.24 25.98 -0.30
CA VAL A 117 -16.52 24.94 -1.29
C VAL A 117 -15.19 24.54 -1.94
N ALA A 118 -14.76 23.30 -1.72
CA ALA A 118 -13.49 22.80 -2.24
C ALA A 118 -13.60 22.29 -3.69
N VAL A 119 -14.80 21.87 -4.11
CA VAL A 119 -15.08 21.38 -5.47
C VAL A 119 -16.37 22.01 -5.97
N THR A 120 -16.28 22.86 -6.98
CA THR A 120 -17.41 23.70 -7.42
C THR A 120 -18.56 22.87 -8.01
N SER A 121 -18.27 21.87 -8.84
CA SER A 121 -19.25 20.94 -9.42
C SER A 121 -19.88 20.00 -8.40
N HIS A 122 -19.23 19.81 -7.25
CA HIS A 122 -19.69 18.92 -6.17
C HIS A 122 -19.63 19.64 -4.82
N PRO A 123 -20.57 20.55 -4.50
CA PRO A 123 -20.46 21.43 -3.34
C PRO A 123 -20.44 20.72 -1.97
N ALA A 124 -20.77 19.43 -1.91
CA ALA A 124 -20.68 18.60 -0.71
C ALA A 124 -19.30 17.96 -0.50
N TRP A 125 -18.38 18.08 -1.46
CA TRP A 125 -17.06 17.48 -1.36
C TRP A 125 -16.09 18.41 -0.61
N ASN A 126 -15.37 17.81 0.32
CA ASN A 126 -14.13 18.31 0.91
C ASN A 126 -12.95 17.71 0.13
N THR A 127 -11.75 18.28 0.33
CA THR A 127 -10.49 17.71 -0.17
C THR A 127 -9.51 17.46 0.99
N LEU A 128 -8.70 16.41 0.85
CA LEU A 128 -7.62 16.05 1.76
C LEU A 128 -6.37 15.74 0.94
N PHE A 129 -5.35 16.59 1.08
CA PHE A 129 -4.04 16.33 0.47
C PHE A 129 -3.16 15.58 1.46
N VAL A 130 -2.78 14.35 1.10
CA VAL A 130 -1.83 13.53 1.86
C VAL A 130 -0.44 13.73 1.22
N PRO A 131 0.49 14.42 1.90
CA PRO A 131 1.79 14.73 1.31
C PRO A 131 2.69 13.49 1.25
N GLY A 132 3.60 13.47 0.28
CA GLY A 132 4.65 12.46 0.18
C GLY A 132 5.47 12.62 -1.10
N PRO A 133 6.62 11.91 -1.22
CA PRO A 133 7.55 12.11 -2.33
C PRO A 133 6.93 11.90 -3.73
N SER A 134 6.00 10.95 -3.86
CA SER A 134 5.33 10.63 -5.14
C SER A 134 4.41 11.75 -5.64
N VAL A 135 3.99 12.66 -4.75
CA VAL A 135 3.05 13.76 -5.04
C VAL A 135 3.59 15.13 -4.65
N GLN A 136 4.90 15.23 -4.41
CA GLN A 136 5.54 16.49 -4.04
C GLN A 136 5.34 17.57 -5.10
N TRP A 137 5.26 17.18 -6.37
CA TRP A 137 4.96 18.06 -7.50
C TRP A 137 3.53 18.65 -7.49
N MET A 138 2.67 18.22 -6.57
CA MET A 138 1.36 18.82 -6.29
C MET A 138 1.36 19.69 -5.02
N ALA A 139 2.46 19.74 -4.26
CA ALA A 139 2.50 20.49 -3.00
C ALA A 139 2.55 22.00 -3.26
N ASP A 140 1.97 22.77 -2.34
CA ASP A 140 2.02 24.23 -2.40
C ASP A 140 3.46 24.74 -2.19
N LEU A 141 3.88 25.70 -3.01
CA LEU A 141 5.17 26.38 -2.86
C LEU A 141 5.00 27.72 -2.14
N PRO A 142 6.01 28.19 -1.36
CA PRO A 142 5.95 29.49 -0.70
C PRO A 142 5.82 30.69 -1.65
N SER A 143 6.25 30.51 -2.90
CA SER A 143 6.16 31.49 -3.97
C SER A 143 5.88 30.77 -5.28
N GLY A 144 4.82 31.16 -5.98
CA GLY A 144 4.35 30.57 -7.22
C GLY A 144 3.80 31.62 -8.18
N GLY A 145 3.15 31.15 -9.23
CA GLY A 145 2.39 31.98 -10.17
C GLY A 145 1.13 32.56 -9.54
N THR A 146 0.41 33.39 -10.30
CA THR A 146 -0.83 34.03 -9.84
C THR A 146 -2.01 33.50 -10.61
N VAL A 147 -3.11 33.21 -9.93
CA VAL A 147 -4.39 32.82 -10.54
C VAL A 147 -5.37 33.99 -10.43
N ASP A 148 -5.84 34.47 -11.58
CA ASP A 148 -6.82 35.54 -11.71
C ASP A 148 -8.07 35.06 -12.46
N GLU A 149 -9.19 35.77 -12.27
CA GLU A 149 -10.39 35.58 -13.08
C GLU A 149 -10.37 36.52 -14.28
N LEU A 150 -10.66 35.97 -15.46
CA LEU A 150 -10.87 36.74 -16.69
C LEU A 150 -12.35 36.64 -17.08
N THR A 151 -13.03 37.78 -17.06
CA THR A 151 -14.43 37.92 -17.45
C THR A 151 -14.53 38.42 -18.89
N TYR A 152 -15.41 37.83 -19.70
CA TYR A 152 -15.65 38.19 -21.09
C TYR A 152 -17.10 37.92 -21.52
N ASP A 153 -17.56 38.58 -22.58
CA ASP A 153 -18.87 38.32 -23.17
C ASP A 153 -18.79 37.10 -24.11
N SER A 154 -19.58 36.06 -23.85
CA SER A 154 -19.60 34.86 -24.70
C SER A 154 -20.18 35.19 -26.09
N PRO A 155 -19.49 34.87 -27.20
CA PRO A 155 -20.03 35.04 -28.55
C PRO A 155 -21.13 34.01 -28.90
N VAL A 156 -21.38 33.04 -28.02
CA VAL A 156 -22.35 31.95 -28.24
C VAL A 156 -23.63 32.17 -27.44
N THR A 157 -23.52 32.62 -26.18
CA THR A 157 -24.68 32.83 -25.31
C THR A 157 -25.10 34.29 -25.17
N ASP A 158 -24.25 35.24 -25.61
CA ASP A 158 -24.40 36.69 -25.36
C ASP A 158 -24.45 37.07 -23.86
N ASP A 159 -24.01 36.16 -22.98
CA ASP A 159 -23.93 36.38 -21.53
C ASP A 159 -22.47 36.61 -21.08
N GLU A 160 -22.28 37.40 -20.03
CA GLU A 160 -20.99 37.56 -19.36
C GLU A 160 -20.59 36.24 -18.68
N THR A 161 -19.39 35.75 -18.96
CA THR A 161 -18.84 34.50 -18.44
C THR A 161 -17.41 34.71 -17.92
N THR A 162 -16.90 33.74 -17.18
CA THR A 162 -15.58 33.82 -16.51
C THR A 162 -14.76 32.57 -16.78
N THR A 163 -13.45 32.76 -16.86
CA THR A 163 -12.41 31.72 -16.96
C THR A 163 -11.31 31.98 -15.91
N LEU A 164 -10.50 30.97 -15.56
CA LEU A 164 -9.30 31.20 -14.72
C LEU A 164 -8.06 31.35 -15.59
N VAL A 165 -7.16 32.24 -15.19
CA VAL A 165 -5.87 32.44 -15.84
C VAL A 165 -4.76 32.32 -14.80
N TRP A 166 -3.86 31.37 -15.00
CA TRP A 166 -2.60 31.29 -14.26
C TRP A 166 -1.50 32.00 -15.05
N THR A 167 -0.78 32.90 -14.38
CA THR A 167 0.42 33.57 -14.91
C THR A 167 1.67 33.05 -14.19
N PRO A 168 2.80 32.89 -14.91
CA PRO A 168 4.00 32.29 -14.34
C PRO A 168 4.64 33.20 -13.29
N PRO A 169 5.45 32.65 -12.37
CA PRO A 169 6.21 33.45 -11.41
C PRO A 169 7.02 34.53 -12.13
N GLY A 170 6.80 35.80 -11.76
CA GLY A 170 7.48 36.94 -12.38
C GLY A 170 6.95 37.35 -13.75
N TYR A 171 5.69 37.03 -14.08
CA TYR A 171 5.02 37.52 -15.28
C TYR A 171 5.20 39.04 -15.48
N ASP A 172 5.65 39.42 -16.67
CA ASP A 172 5.87 40.80 -17.11
C ASP A 172 5.10 41.07 -18.40
N GLY A 173 3.99 41.80 -18.31
CA GLY A 173 3.17 42.16 -19.47
C GLY A 173 3.87 43.09 -20.46
N ASP A 174 5.00 43.69 -20.07
CA ASP A 174 5.79 44.60 -20.90
C ASP A 174 7.04 43.92 -21.52
N ARG A 175 7.18 42.58 -21.37
CA ARG A 175 8.30 41.84 -21.99
C ARG A 175 8.28 41.97 -23.52
N VAL A 176 9.45 41.82 -24.15
CA VAL A 176 9.61 42.04 -25.61
C VAL A 176 8.86 41.00 -26.43
N ASP A 177 9.03 39.73 -26.10
CA ASP A 177 8.41 38.61 -26.82
C ASP A 177 7.15 38.16 -26.08
N PRO A 178 6.02 37.89 -26.73
CA PRO A 178 4.83 37.43 -26.03
C PRO A 178 5.03 36.08 -25.34
N TYR A 179 4.29 35.83 -24.25
CA TYR A 179 4.26 34.51 -23.59
C TYR A 179 3.51 33.49 -24.47
N PRO A 180 4.00 32.25 -24.58
CA PRO A 180 3.17 31.14 -25.04
C PRO A 180 1.93 30.97 -24.15
N VAL A 181 0.87 30.37 -24.69
CA VAL A 181 -0.39 30.15 -23.94
C VAL A 181 -0.94 28.75 -24.10
N LEU A 182 -1.32 28.12 -22.99
CA LEU A 182 -1.99 26.82 -22.93
C LEU A 182 -3.45 26.97 -22.47
N TYR A 183 -4.39 26.55 -23.31
CA TYR A 183 -5.82 26.50 -22.98
C TYR A 183 -6.22 25.12 -22.48
N LEU A 184 -6.77 25.03 -21.27
CA LEU A 184 -7.21 23.80 -20.63
C LEU A 184 -8.74 23.74 -20.58
N LEU A 185 -9.33 22.78 -21.30
CA LEU A 185 -10.78 22.66 -21.51
C LEU A 185 -11.39 21.65 -20.54
N ALA A 186 -12.35 22.12 -19.73
CA ALA A 186 -13.10 21.30 -18.78
C ALA A 186 -14.03 20.28 -19.45
N ASP A 187 -14.41 19.24 -18.70
CA ASP A 187 -15.47 18.32 -19.11
C ASP A 187 -16.86 18.98 -18.96
N SER A 188 -17.86 18.52 -19.73
CA SER A 188 -19.22 19.05 -19.68
C SER A 188 -19.94 18.87 -18.34
N SER A 189 -19.48 17.94 -17.49
CA SER A 189 -20.02 17.71 -16.15
C SER A 189 -19.34 18.56 -15.06
N GLN A 190 -18.32 19.34 -15.44
CA GLN A 190 -17.48 20.12 -14.54
C GLN A 190 -17.42 21.58 -15.00
N THR A 191 -16.78 22.43 -14.21
CA THR A 191 -16.52 23.82 -14.55
C THR A 191 -15.03 24.00 -14.84
N PHE A 192 -14.66 25.21 -15.24
CA PHE A 192 -13.25 25.58 -15.40
C PHE A 192 -12.47 25.57 -14.07
N ARG A 193 -13.15 25.68 -12.92
CA ARG A 193 -12.50 25.73 -11.60
C ARG A 193 -11.91 24.39 -11.20
N GLU A 194 -12.44 23.27 -11.67
CA GLU A 194 -11.93 21.95 -11.32
C GLU A 194 -10.48 21.74 -11.76
N TRP A 195 -9.99 22.46 -12.77
CA TRP A 195 -8.56 22.49 -13.11
C TRP A 195 -7.69 23.04 -11.97
N ALA A 196 -8.14 24.08 -11.28
CA ALA A 196 -7.43 24.63 -10.12
C ALA A 196 -7.70 23.80 -8.85
N GLU A 197 -8.92 23.31 -8.66
CA GLU A 197 -9.35 22.56 -7.48
C GLU A 197 -8.82 21.11 -7.50
N LEU A 198 -9.45 20.25 -8.31
CA LEU A 198 -9.06 18.85 -8.41
C LEU A 198 -7.80 18.70 -9.26
N GLY A 199 -7.64 19.42 -10.36
CA GLY A 199 -6.45 19.37 -11.19
C GLY A 199 -5.19 19.92 -10.52
N ARG A 200 -5.32 20.73 -9.46
CA ARG A 200 -4.20 21.43 -8.80
C ARG A 200 -3.25 22.10 -9.80
N VAL A 201 -3.79 22.61 -10.92
CA VAL A 201 -3.00 23.21 -12.01
C VAL A 201 -1.98 24.23 -11.49
N PRO A 202 -2.35 25.18 -10.60
CA PRO A 202 -1.39 26.14 -10.07
C PRO A 202 -0.19 25.46 -9.42
N GLN A 203 -0.41 24.47 -8.54
CA GLN A 203 0.67 23.76 -7.87
C GLN A 203 1.53 22.94 -8.83
N VAL A 204 0.91 22.27 -9.81
CA VAL A 204 1.64 21.49 -10.82
C VAL A 204 2.56 22.40 -11.63
N LEU A 205 2.05 23.54 -12.10
CA LEU A 205 2.81 24.49 -12.90
C LEU A 205 3.88 25.21 -12.07
N ASP A 206 3.58 25.60 -10.82
CA ASP A 206 4.53 26.22 -9.91
C ASP A 206 5.73 25.29 -9.63
N ASN A 207 5.47 24.00 -9.40
CA ASN A 207 6.54 23.02 -9.19
C ASN A 207 7.34 22.78 -10.48
N LEU A 208 6.71 22.66 -11.64
CA LEU A 208 7.44 22.54 -12.92
C LEU A 208 8.31 23.77 -13.20
N ALA A 209 7.80 24.97 -12.91
CA ALA A 209 8.55 26.21 -13.05
C ALA A 209 9.75 26.26 -12.08
N ALA A 210 9.55 25.87 -10.82
CA ALA A 210 10.62 25.79 -9.83
C ALA A 210 11.68 24.72 -10.17
N GLU A 211 11.27 23.62 -10.80
CA GLU A 211 12.14 22.56 -11.34
C GLU A 211 12.90 23.00 -12.61
N GLY A 212 12.55 24.15 -13.22
CA GLY A 212 13.11 24.60 -14.48
C GLY A 212 12.69 23.74 -15.69
N ARG A 213 11.54 23.07 -15.57
CA ARG A 213 10.99 22.13 -16.57
C ARG A 213 9.74 22.67 -17.27
N LEU A 214 9.48 23.98 -17.13
CA LEU A 214 8.35 24.67 -17.72
C LEU A 214 8.89 25.85 -18.55
N GLU A 215 8.48 25.95 -19.82
CA GLU A 215 8.63 27.21 -20.54
C GLU A 215 7.69 28.24 -19.89
N PRO A 216 8.16 29.44 -19.51
CA PRO A 216 7.28 30.46 -18.95
C PRO A 216 6.12 30.76 -19.90
N MET A 217 4.90 30.39 -19.49
CA MET A 217 3.68 30.45 -20.31
C MET A 217 2.49 30.93 -19.48
N VAL A 218 1.46 31.46 -20.14
CA VAL A 218 0.15 31.72 -19.54
C VAL A 218 -0.73 30.49 -19.68
N VAL A 219 -1.50 30.12 -18.66
CA VAL A 219 -2.42 28.97 -18.73
C VAL A 219 -3.84 29.41 -18.44
N VAL A 220 -4.76 29.15 -19.38
CA VAL A 220 -6.17 29.53 -19.28
C VAL A 220 -7.02 28.28 -19.07
N MET A 221 -7.69 28.18 -17.92
CA MET A 221 -8.59 27.06 -17.60
C MET A 221 -10.01 27.50 -17.92
N ALA A 222 -10.62 26.88 -18.93
CA ALA A 222 -11.87 27.34 -19.53
C ALA A 222 -12.92 26.23 -19.66
N GLN A 223 -14.19 26.65 -19.68
CA GLN A 223 -15.33 25.80 -19.99
C GLN A 223 -15.89 26.23 -21.34
N VAL A 224 -15.80 25.36 -22.34
CA VAL A 224 -16.25 25.64 -23.72
C VAL A 224 -17.44 24.75 -24.11
N SER A 225 -18.41 24.61 -23.21
CA SER A 225 -19.63 23.83 -23.43
C SER A 225 -20.73 24.68 -24.08
N GLY A 226 -21.53 24.11 -24.98
CA GLY A 226 -22.66 24.82 -25.57
C GLY A 226 -23.08 24.31 -26.95
N SER A 227 -23.86 25.13 -27.65
CA SER A 227 -24.29 24.86 -29.04
C SER A 227 -23.16 25.03 -30.06
N ASP A 228 -22.17 25.87 -29.79
CA ASP A 228 -20.99 26.08 -30.63
C ASP A 228 -19.68 26.22 -29.83
N PRO A 229 -19.14 25.11 -29.29
CA PRO A 229 -17.88 25.08 -28.54
C PRO A 229 -16.65 25.62 -29.29
N ARG A 230 -16.66 25.59 -30.63
CA ARG A 230 -15.55 26.09 -31.44
C ARG A 230 -15.51 27.60 -31.39
N THR A 231 -16.63 28.24 -31.65
CA THR A 231 -16.77 29.70 -31.59
C THR A 231 -16.52 30.21 -30.17
N GLU A 232 -17.01 29.52 -29.14
CA GLU A 232 -16.73 29.88 -27.74
C GLU A 232 -15.21 29.88 -27.44
N LEU A 233 -14.49 28.86 -27.90
CA LEU A 233 -13.04 28.77 -27.69
C LEU A 233 -12.29 29.87 -28.46
N LEU A 234 -12.51 29.97 -29.78
CA LEU A 234 -11.67 30.80 -30.65
C LEU A 234 -12.03 32.28 -30.60
N ASP A 235 -13.32 32.59 -30.60
CA ASP A 235 -13.81 33.96 -30.70
C ASP A 235 -14.17 34.55 -29.32
N GLY A 236 -14.31 33.71 -28.29
CA GLY A 236 -14.51 34.11 -26.90
C GLY A 236 -13.22 34.04 -26.09
N VAL A 237 -12.86 32.83 -25.64
CA VAL A 237 -11.74 32.60 -24.69
C VAL A 237 -10.39 33.07 -25.25
N VAL A 238 -10.03 32.65 -26.46
CA VAL A 238 -8.73 33.00 -27.08
C VAL A 238 -8.64 34.51 -27.34
N ALA A 239 -9.72 35.12 -27.85
CA ALA A 239 -9.79 36.56 -28.09
C ALA A 239 -9.64 37.36 -26.79
N ALA A 240 -10.43 37.04 -25.76
CA ALA A 240 -10.36 37.71 -24.46
C ALA A 240 -8.98 37.58 -23.80
N THR A 241 -8.33 36.42 -23.94
CA THR A 241 -7.00 36.19 -23.39
C THR A 241 -5.96 37.10 -24.06
N ARG A 242 -6.01 37.26 -25.39
CA ARG A 242 -5.09 38.14 -26.14
C ARG A 242 -5.30 39.61 -25.82
N ASP A 243 -6.53 40.01 -25.52
CA ASP A 243 -6.83 41.38 -25.13
C ASP A 243 -6.35 41.71 -23.71
N ALA A 244 -6.37 40.72 -22.81
CA ALA A 244 -6.03 40.91 -21.39
C ALA A 244 -4.56 40.62 -21.04
N TYR A 245 -3.88 39.73 -21.77
CA TYR A 245 -2.53 39.26 -21.45
C TYR A 245 -1.58 39.37 -22.65
N HIS A 246 -0.28 39.54 -22.39
CA HIS A 246 0.75 39.64 -23.43
C HIS A 246 1.15 38.24 -23.93
N VAL A 247 0.26 37.63 -24.72
CA VAL A 247 0.38 36.25 -25.19
C VAL A 247 0.53 36.14 -26.71
N ALA A 248 1.10 35.02 -27.16
CA ALA A 248 1.34 34.76 -28.57
C ALA A 248 0.01 34.55 -29.33
N GLY A 249 -0.04 35.05 -30.57
CA GLY A 249 -1.23 34.99 -31.41
C GLY A 249 -1.16 33.97 -32.56
N ASP A 250 0.00 33.36 -32.79
CA ASP A 250 0.22 32.36 -33.84
C ASP A 250 0.10 30.93 -33.29
N GLY A 251 0.01 29.94 -34.18
CA GLY A 251 -0.16 28.54 -33.79
C GLY A 251 1.00 28.04 -32.94
N SER A 252 2.25 28.35 -33.31
CA SER A 252 3.46 27.91 -32.61
C SER A 252 3.53 28.36 -31.15
N GLY A 253 2.94 29.51 -30.81
CA GLY A 253 2.88 30.01 -29.43
C GLY A 253 1.61 29.60 -28.67
N GLN A 254 0.76 28.75 -29.22
CA GLN A 254 -0.52 28.35 -28.60
C GLN A 254 -0.68 26.83 -28.49
N ALA A 255 -1.16 26.38 -27.35
CA ALA A 255 -1.47 24.99 -27.08
C ALA A 255 -2.90 24.85 -26.54
N VAL A 256 -3.55 23.72 -26.80
CA VAL A 256 -4.85 23.39 -26.22
C VAL A 256 -4.86 21.95 -25.71
N ALA A 257 -5.39 21.74 -24.51
CA ALA A 257 -5.65 20.41 -24.00
C ALA A 257 -6.98 20.37 -23.27
N GLY A 258 -7.51 19.18 -23.01
CA GLY A 258 -8.74 19.07 -22.24
C GLY A 258 -8.95 17.66 -21.71
N ILE A 259 -9.94 17.53 -20.83
CA ILE A 259 -10.41 16.25 -20.30
C ILE A 259 -11.74 15.86 -20.96
N ARG A 260 -11.93 14.58 -21.29
CA ARG A 260 -13.19 14.01 -21.82
C ARG A 260 -13.87 14.87 -22.90
N ALA A 261 -14.98 15.56 -22.61
CA ALA A 261 -15.66 16.41 -23.59
C ALA A 261 -14.80 17.59 -24.04
N GLY A 262 -14.02 18.20 -23.14
CA GLY A 262 -13.04 19.23 -23.47
C GLY A 262 -11.92 18.70 -24.36
N ALA A 263 -11.44 17.48 -24.09
CA ALA A 263 -10.45 16.79 -24.92
C ALA A 263 -10.99 16.52 -26.34
N GLN A 264 -12.26 16.10 -26.44
CA GLN A 264 -12.95 15.94 -27.72
C GLN A 264 -13.03 17.27 -28.47
N GLN A 265 -13.26 18.38 -27.77
CA GLN A 265 -13.32 19.70 -28.40
C GLN A 265 -11.95 20.15 -28.91
N ALA A 266 -10.88 19.96 -28.14
CA ALA A 266 -9.51 20.21 -28.58
C ALA A 266 -9.19 19.45 -29.89
N LEU A 267 -9.50 18.15 -29.94
CA LEU A 267 -9.33 17.32 -31.15
C LEU A 267 -10.25 17.73 -32.31
N THR A 268 -11.44 18.26 -32.01
CA THR A 268 -12.37 18.75 -33.04
C THR A 268 -11.81 20.00 -33.71
N VAL A 269 -11.27 20.93 -32.94
CA VAL A 269 -10.64 22.16 -33.44
C VAL A 269 -9.36 21.86 -34.21
N LEU A 270 -8.53 20.94 -33.71
CA LEU A 270 -7.37 20.44 -34.45
C LEU A 270 -7.74 19.99 -35.88
N ARG A 271 -8.89 19.30 -36.02
CA ARG A 271 -9.37 18.84 -37.33
C ARG A 271 -10.02 19.95 -38.16
N SER A 272 -10.81 20.84 -37.55
CA SER A 272 -11.56 21.86 -38.30
C SER A 272 -10.73 23.08 -38.67
N ASP A 273 -9.71 23.40 -37.86
CA ASP A 273 -8.87 24.59 -37.97
C ASP A 273 -7.38 24.26 -37.73
N PRO A 274 -6.77 23.42 -38.59
CA PRO A 274 -5.37 23.02 -38.42
C PRO A 274 -4.42 24.24 -38.38
N GLY A 275 -3.39 24.17 -37.55
CA GLY A 275 -2.42 25.25 -37.35
C GLY A 275 -2.86 26.35 -36.39
N THR A 276 -4.05 26.26 -35.80
CA THR A 276 -4.51 27.20 -34.76
C THR A 276 -3.74 27.02 -33.44
N PHE A 277 -3.40 25.77 -33.11
CA PHE A 277 -2.63 25.39 -31.93
C PHE A 277 -1.48 24.48 -32.36
N GLY A 278 -0.24 24.88 -32.06
CA GLY A 278 0.97 24.12 -32.33
C GLY A 278 1.11 22.89 -31.43
N ALA A 279 0.41 22.85 -30.29
CA ALA A 279 0.33 21.65 -29.48
C ALA A 279 -1.10 21.32 -29.03
N VAL A 280 -1.45 20.04 -29.08
CA VAL A 280 -2.78 19.52 -28.70
C VAL A 280 -2.64 18.33 -27.75
N GLY A 281 -3.22 18.43 -26.56
CA GLY A 281 -3.29 17.36 -25.57
C GLY A 281 -4.70 16.77 -25.47
N SER A 282 -4.82 15.45 -25.39
CA SER A 282 -6.11 14.78 -25.19
C SER A 282 -6.09 13.86 -23.98
N PHE A 283 -6.78 14.24 -22.90
CA PHE A 283 -6.89 13.43 -21.68
C PHE A 283 -8.24 12.70 -21.66
N SER A 284 -8.22 11.38 -21.90
CA SER A 284 -9.43 10.55 -22.02
C SER A 284 -10.42 11.09 -23.07
N GLY A 285 -9.89 11.60 -24.19
CA GLY A 285 -10.69 12.20 -25.26
C GLY A 285 -11.20 11.21 -26.30
N ARG A 286 -11.97 11.73 -27.25
CA ARG A 286 -12.43 10.97 -28.43
C ARG A 286 -12.58 11.90 -29.63
N LEU A 287 -12.45 11.34 -30.83
CA LEU A 287 -12.77 12.04 -32.07
C LEU A 287 -13.74 11.19 -32.88
N THR A 288 -14.84 11.79 -33.35
CA THR A 288 -15.81 11.13 -34.22
C THR A 288 -15.60 11.55 -35.67
N GLY A 289 -15.89 10.67 -36.63
CA GLY A 289 -15.74 10.95 -38.06
C GLY A 289 -14.35 10.62 -38.61
N THR A 290 -14.10 11.00 -39.87
CA THR A 290 -12.84 10.72 -40.57
C THR A 290 -12.00 11.98 -40.72
N ILE A 291 -10.68 11.79 -40.88
CA ILE A 291 -9.74 12.85 -41.25
C ILE A 291 -9.32 12.58 -42.70
N SER A 292 -9.41 13.60 -43.55
CA SER A 292 -8.97 13.50 -44.94
C SER A 292 -7.45 13.61 -45.05
N ALA A 293 -6.85 13.07 -46.12
CA ALA A 293 -5.40 13.17 -46.33
C ALA A 293 -4.90 14.62 -46.60
N SER A 294 -5.79 15.56 -46.98
CA SER A 294 -5.42 16.98 -47.03
C SER A 294 -5.40 17.57 -45.63
N THR A 295 -6.45 17.32 -44.83
CA THR A 295 -6.54 17.79 -43.45
C THR A 295 -5.41 17.22 -42.58
N ALA A 296 -5.03 15.94 -42.78
CA ALA A 296 -3.92 15.35 -42.04
C ALA A 296 -2.58 16.05 -42.33
N ARG A 297 -2.34 16.47 -43.58
CA ARG A 297 -1.14 17.25 -43.93
C ARG A 297 -1.18 18.64 -43.30
N GLU A 298 -2.33 19.30 -43.35
CA GLU A 298 -2.51 20.60 -42.68
C GLU A 298 -2.32 20.50 -41.16
N ILE A 299 -2.73 19.40 -40.53
CA ILE A 299 -2.47 19.11 -39.12
C ILE A 299 -0.98 18.96 -38.87
N ASN A 300 -0.29 18.08 -39.61
CA ASN A 300 1.14 17.83 -39.39
C ASN A 300 2.00 19.05 -39.70
N ASP A 301 1.62 19.88 -40.68
CA ASP A 301 2.34 21.11 -41.03
C ASP A 301 2.18 22.21 -39.97
N GLY A 302 1.12 22.15 -39.14
CA GLY A 302 0.76 23.19 -38.19
C GLY A 302 0.73 22.77 -36.71
N THR A 303 1.06 21.53 -36.40
CA THR A 303 1.02 20.97 -35.04
C THR A 303 2.33 20.24 -34.75
N ASP A 304 3.15 20.82 -33.88
CA ASP A 304 4.44 20.25 -33.45
C ASP A 304 4.24 19.08 -32.48
N LEU A 305 3.16 19.09 -31.69
CA LEU A 305 2.89 18.03 -30.70
C LEU A 305 1.39 17.71 -30.60
N LEU A 306 1.00 16.49 -30.99
CA LEU A 306 -0.31 15.92 -30.65
C LEU A 306 -0.09 14.76 -29.69
N ARG A 307 -0.52 14.87 -28.43
CA ARG A 307 -0.27 13.84 -27.41
C ARG A 307 -1.55 13.33 -26.75
N ILE A 308 -1.71 12.00 -26.74
CA ILE A 308 -2.91 11.30 -26.26
C ILE A 308 -2.61 10.57 -24.95
N TYR A 309 -3.53 10.69 -23.99
CA TYR A 309 -3.45 10.06 -22.67
C TYR A 309 -4.77 9.36 -22.33
N VAL A 310 -4.68 8.18 -21.71
CA VAL A 310 -5.86 7.41 -21.29
C VAL A 310 -5.54 6.58 -20.05
N GLY A 311 -6.54 6.40 -19.18
CA GLY A 311 -6.45 5.47 -18.06
C GLY A 311 -6.56 4.01 -18.50
N ASN A 312 -6.53 3.10 -17.53
CA ASN A 312 -6.77 1.67 -17.72
C ASN A 312 -8.18 1.38 -18.25
N VAL A 313 -8.55 0.11 -18.34
CA VAL A 313 -9.83 -0.35 -18.91
C VAL A 313 -11.07 0.16 -18.15
N LEU A 314 -10.92 0.73 -16.96
CA LEU A 314 -11.99 1.43 -16.22
C LEU A 314 -12.20 2.87 -16.71
N ASP A 315 -11.32 3.41 -17.54
CA ASP A 315 -11.53 4.67 -18.24
C ASP A 315 -12.69 4.51 -19.25
N PRO A 316 -13.80 5.27 -19.09
CA PRO A 316 -14.91 5.22 -20.05
C PRO A 316 -14.51 5.61 -21.48
N ALA A 317 -13.33 6.22 -21.66
CA ALA A 317 -12.74 6.60 -22.93
C ALA A 317 -11.74 5.57 -23.50
N TYR A 318 -11.45 4.45 -22.82
CA TYR A 318 -10.43 3.48 -23.24
C TYR A 318 -10.62 3.01 -24.69
N ASN A 319 -11.81 2.47 -25.00
CA ASN A 319 -12.14 1.99 -26.34
C ASN A 319 -12.26 3.12 -27.38
N GLN A 320 -12.63 4.33 -26.95
CA GLN A 320 -12.67 5.50 -27.82
C GLN A 320 -11.26 5.99 -28.16
N ASN A 321 -10.28 5.83 -27.26
CA ASN A 321 -8.87 6.15 -27.52
C ASN A 321 -8.25 5.12 -28.47
N ASP A 322 -8.57 3.83 -28.33
CA ASP A 322 -8.23 2.82 -29.35
C ASP A 322 -8.70 3.25 -30.75
N ALA A 323 -9.97 3.66 -30.85
CA ALA A 323 -10.56 4.13 -32.11
C ALA A 323 -9.93 5.43 -32.61
N LEU A 324 -9.58 6.36 -31.71
CA LEU A 324 -8.91 7.61 -32.01
C LEU A 324 -7.52 7.37 -32.61
N LEU A 325 -6.67 6.59 -31.93
CA LEU A 325 -5.32 6.25 -32.39
C LEU A 325 -5.36 5.59 -33.78
N LYS A 326 -6.29 4.65 -33.98
CA LYS A 326 -6.54 4.04 -35.30
C LYS A 326 -6.99 5.05 -36.35
N THR A 327 -7.77 6.06 -35.97
CA THR A 327 -8.24 7.11 -36.89
C THR A 327 -7.09 8.03 -37.30
N LEU A 328 -6.27 8.48 -36.34
CA LEU A 328 -5.07 9.31 -36.59
C LEU A 328 -4.07 8.57 -37.47
N ALA A 329 -3.72 7.34 -37.11
CA ALA A 329 -2.77 6.51 -37.86
C ALA A 329 -3.24 6.24 -39.30
N ARG A 330 -4.51 5.92 -39.51
CA ARG A 330 -5.07 5.69 -40.86
C ARG A 330 -5.06 6.96 -41.73
N ALA A 331 -5.22 8.13 -41.11
CA ALA A 331 -5.19 9.40 -41.81
C ALA A 331 -3.76 9.91 -42.09
N GLY A 332 -2.76 9.35 -41.42
CA GLY A 332 -1.37 9.80 -41.48
C GLY A 332 -1.09 11.03 -40.62
N VAL A 333 -1.87 11.24 -39.56
CA VAL A 333 -1.62 12.31 -38.59
C VAL A 333 -0.50 11.90 -37.64
N GLU A 334 0.54 12.72 -37.53
CA GLU A 334 1.63 12.53 -36.59
C GLU A 334 1.13 12.77 -35.16
N HIS A 335 1.41 11.83 -34.25
CA HIS A 335 0.93 11.87 -32.88
C HIS A 335 1.77 10.99 -31.97
N ASP A 336 1.82 11.40 -30.71
CA ASP A 336 2.37 10.65 -29.60
C ASP A 336 1.25 10.04 -28.77
N PHE A 337 1.54 8.87 -28.22
CA PHE A 337 0.68 8.21 -27.25
C PHE A 337 1.50 7.90 -26.00
N ASP A 338 1.01 8.36 -24.86
CA ASP A 338 1.70 8.17 -23.59
C ASP A 338 1.62 6.73 -23.06
N GLY A 339 0.78 5.90 -23.69
CA GLY A 339 0.42 4.59 -23.15
C GLY A 339 -0.80 4.66 -22.23
N VAL A 340 -1.26 3.48 -21.82
CA VAL A 340 -2.33 3.27 -20.86
C VAL A 340 -1.75 3.40 -19.45
N ASP A 341 -2.29 4.32 -18.64
CA ASP A 341 -1.98 4.38 -17.20
C ASP A 341 -2.50 3.07 -16.56
N PRO A 342 -1.62 2.21 -16.01
CA PRO A 342 -2.03 0.92 -15.48
C PRO A 342 -2.75 1.04 -14.13
N ALA A 343 -2.54 2.13 -13.39
CA ALA A 343 -2.97 2.26 -12.00
C ALA A 343 -4.40 2.80 -11.88
N GLN A 344 -4.83 3.66 -12.80
CA GLN A 344 -6.12 4.34 -12.67
C GLN A 344 -6.89 4.42 -13.98
N GLY A 345 -8.22 4.50 -13.85
CA GLY A 345 -9.12 4.76 -14.99
C GLY A 345 -9.11 6.24 -15.40
N GLY A 346 -10.23 6.70 -15.96
CA GLY A 346 -10.40 8.10 -16.36
C GLY A 346 -10.72 9.01 -15.17
N THR A 347 -9.74 9.27 -14.32
CA THR A 347 -9.85 10.03 -13.06
C THR A 347 -8.95 11.27 -13.09
N TRP A 348 -9.10 12.13 -12.08
CA TRP A 348 -8.24 13.30 -11.92
C TRP A 348 -6.77 12.97 -11.68
N ASP A 349 -6.42 11.81 -11.10
CA ASP A 349 -5.01 11.42 -10.99
C ASP A 349 -4.37 11.20 -12.37
N THR A 350 -5.05 10.45 -13.24
CA THR A 350 -4.62 10.21 -14.62
C THR A 350 -4.46 11.53 -15.38
N TRP A 351 -5.44 12.43 -15.27
CA TRP A 351 -5.43 13.71 -15.98
C TRP A 351 -4.40 14.71 -15.43
N ARG A 352 -4.21 14.77 -14.11
CA ARG A 352 -3.15 15.59 -13.48
C ARG A 352 -1.76 15.13 -13.91
N SER A 353 -1.56 13.82 -13.91
CA SER A 353 -0.32 13.19 -14.34
C SER A 353 -0.04 13.50 -15.81
N GLY A 354 -1.04 13.34 -16.68
CA GLY A 354 -0.95 13.69 -18.10
C GLY A 354 -0.74 15.18 -18.35
N LEU A 355 -1.39 16.06 -17.58
CA LEU A 355 -1.17 17.50 -17.64
C LEU A 355 0.28 17.85 -17.30
N ARG A 356 0.82 17.29 -16.22
CA ARG A 356 2.21 17.55 -15.81
C ARG A 356 3.19 17.18 -16.93
N ASP A 357 2.97 16.04 -17.58
CA ASP A 357 3.76 15.62 -18.73
C ASP A 357 3.61 16.60 -19.89
N PHE A 358 2.38 16.85 -20.34
CA PHE A 358 2.09 17.73 -21.46
C PHE A 358 2.66 19.14 -21.27
N ALA A 359 2.40 19.76 -20.12
CA ALA A 359 2.89 21.11 -19.80
C ALA A 359 4.42 21.20 -19.80
N SER A 360 5.12 20.12 -19.43
CA SER A 360 6.59 20.09 -19.47
C SER A 360 7.19 19.95 -20.88
N ARG A 361 6.36 19.64 -21.89
CA ARG A 361 6.77 19.37 -23.27
C ARG A 361 6.37 20.49 -24.24
N VAL A 362 5.24 21.15 -24.00
CA VAL A 362 4.79 22.22 -24.90
C VAL A 362 5.79 23.37 -24.94
N PHE A 363 5.96 23.95 -26.13
CA PHE A 363 6.86 25.07 -26.41
C PHE A 363 8.35 24.78 -26.19
N GLN A 364 8.74 23.50 -26.11
CA GLN A 364 10.14 23.06 -26.09
C GLN A 364 10.60 22.73 -27.52
N ASP A 365 11.87 22.96 -27.81
CA ASP A 365 12.49 22.62 -29.12
C ASP A 365 12.53 21.11 -29.38
N ASP A 366 12.70 20.30 -28.33
CA ASP A 366 12.65 18.83 -28.36
C ASP A 366 11.79 18.34 -27.20
N PRO A 367 10.46 18.16 -27.42
CA PRO A 367 9.53 17.78 -26.37
C PRO A 367 9.75 16.35 -25.86
N GLY A 368 10.51 15.52 -26.58
CA GLY A 368 10.57 14.08 -26.38
C GLY A 368 9.23 13.39 -26.68
N HIS A 369 9.28 12.26 -27.38
CA HIS A 369 8.07 11.57 -27.87
C HIS A 369 7.72 10.30 -27.08
N GLU A 370 8.66 9.83 -26.25
CA GLU A 370 8.53 8.56 -25.55
C GLU A 370 7.37 8.55 -24.52
N PRO A 371 6.69 7.41 -24.35
CA PRO A 371 5.78 7.15 -23.23
C PRO A 371 6.44 7.38 -21.87
N ARG A 372 5.65 7.73 -20.86
CA ARG A 372 6.13 7.73 -19.47
C ARG A 372 6.36 6.31 -18.95
N ASP A 373 7.37 6.16 -18.09
CA ASP A 373 7.71 4.87 -17.49
C ASP A 373 6.50 4.18 -16.85
N GLY A 374 6.40 2.87 -17.06
CA GLY A 374 5.33 2.03 -16.51
C GLY A 374 4.02 2.03 -17.28
N HIS A 375 3.82 2.94 -18.26
CA HIS A 375 2.63 2.94 -19.11
C HIS A 375 2.65 1.77 -20.09
N ARG A 376 1.47 1.19 -20.33
CA ARG A 376 1.32 -0.02 -21.15
C ARG A 376 0.90 0.34 -22.59
N PRO A 377 1.24 -0.47 -23.59
CA PRO A 377 0.67 -0.28 -24.92
C PRO A 377 -0.85 -0.47 -24.90
N LEU A 378 -1.54 0.18 -25.83
CA LEU A 378 -2.96 -0.05 -26.11
C LEU A 378 -3.05 -1.04 -27.29
N ASP A 379 -3.07 -2.34 -26.96
CA ASP A 379 -3.00 -3.41 -27.96
C ASP A 379 -4.36 -3.73 -28.63
N GLY A 380 -5.45 -3.16 -28.11
CA GLY A 380 -6.77 -3.27 -28.71
C GLY A 380 -7.90 -2.83 -27.77
N PRO A 381 -9.15 -2.92 -28.25
CA PRO A 381 -10.31 -2.60 -27.42
C PRO A 381 -10.48 -3.62 -26.29
N TYR A 382 -10.85 -3.15 -25.12
CA TYR A 382 -11.25 -3.99 -24.00
C TYR A 382 -12.72 -4.39 -24.13
N THR A 383 -13.01 -5.67 -23.89
CA THR A 383 -14.38 -6.21 -23.83
C THR A 383 -14.62 -6.77 -22.45
N ALA A 384 -15.32 -6.00 -21.60
CA ALA A 384 -15.77 -6.48 -20.31
C ALA A 384 -16.70 -7.71 -20.46
N PRO A 385 -16.78 -8.60 -19.46
CA PRO A 385 -17.72 -9.72 -19.47
C PRO A 385 -19.14 -9.24 -19.75
N ALA A 386 -19.91 -9.95 -20.58
CA ALA A 386 -21.30 -9.55 -20.86
C ALA A 386 -22.15 -9.57 -19.57
N PRO A 387 -23.12 -8.66 -19.39
CA PRO A 387 -24.06 -8.76 -18.27
C PRO A 387 -24.77 -10.11 -18.26
N GLY A 388 -24.79 -10.77 -17.10
CA GLY A 388 -25.33 -12.12 -16.88
C GLY A 388 -24.39 -13.26 -17.27
N SER A 389 -23.15 -12.98 -17.71
CA SER A 389 -22.18 -14.02 -18.11
C SER A 389 -21.28 -14.53 -16.99
N ILE A 390 -21.29 -13.88 -15.83
CA ILE A 390 -20.49 -14.24 -14.66
C ILE A 390 -21.41 -14.51 -13.48
N THR A 391 -21.04 -15.49 -12.65
CA THR A 391 -21.78 -15.86 -11.43
C THR A 391 -20.95 -15.62 -10.17
N LEU A 392 -19.63 -15.59 -10.30
CA LEU A 392 -18.67 -15.15 -9.28
C LEU A 392 -17.88 -13.95 -9.83
N PRO A 393 -17.22 -13.17 -8.96
CA PRO A 393 -16.40 -12.05 -9.41
C PRO A 393 -15.39 -12.48 -10.47
N HIS A 394 -15.38 -11.76 -11.59
CA HIS A 394 -14.45 -12.02 -12.68
C HIS A 394 -13.21 -11.15 -12.50
N VAL A 395 -12.04 -11.77 -12.48
CA VAL A 395 -10.73 -11.11 -12.42
C VAL A 395 -10.09 -11.19 -13.79
N ASP A 396 -9.75 -10.04 -14.39
CA ASP A 396 -9.01 -9.99 -15.65
C ASP A 396 -7.48 -10.04 -15.45
N GLU A 397 -6.73 -10.12 -16.55
CA GLU A 397 -5.27 -10.20 -16.54
C GLU A 397 -4.55 -8.94 -16.02
N HIS A 398 -5.30 -7.85 -15.79
CA HIS A 398 -4.80 -6.60 -15.26
C HIS A 398 -5.20 -6.40 -13.80
N GLY A 399 -5.84 -7.39 -13.16
CA GLY A 399 -6.32 -7.29 -11.78
C GLY A 399 -7.60 -6.48 -11.64
N ILE A 400 -8.32 -6.20 -12.73
CA ILE A 400 -9.64 -5.57 -12.65
C ILE A 400 -10.66 -6.63 -12.28
N VAL A 401 -11.43 -6.33 -11.24
CA VAL A 401 -12.45 -7.23 -10.71
C VAL A 401 -13.83 -6.71 -11.04
N THR A 402 -14.62 -7.51 -11.75
CA THR A 402 -16.04 -7.26 -11.98
C THR A 402 -16.88 -8.09 -11.02
N PHE A 403 -17.67 -7.42 -10.17
CA PHE A 403 -18.71 -8.04 -9.36
C PHE A 403 -20.05 -7.92 -10.06
N GLU A 404 -20.85 -8.98 -10.02
CA GLU A 404 -22.21 -8.99 -10.56
C GLU A 404 -23.12 -9.88 -9.73
N THR A 405 -24.32 -9.40 -9.42
CA THR A 405 -25.31 -10.18 -8.67
C THR A 405 -26.11 -11.11 -9.56
N GLY A 406 -26.72 -12.13 -8.95
CA GLY A 406 -27.85 -12.84 -9.53
C GLY A 406 -29.10 -11.95 -9.69
N THR A 407 -30.19 -12.50 -10.23
CA THR A 407 -31.46 -11.77 -10.45
C THR A 407 -32.34 -11.70 -9.21
N GLN A 408 -31.97 -12.37 -8.11
CA GLN A 408 -32.75 -12.40 -6.87
C GLN A 408 -32.91 -11.02 -6.20
N TRP A 409 -32.02 -10.08 -6.52
CA TRP A 409 -32.04 -8.70 -5.98
C TRP A 409 -32.40 -7.66 -7.05
N ALA A 410 -33.10 -8.07 -8.11
CA ALA A 410 -33.54 -7.18 -9.18
C ALA A 410 -34.38 -6.00 -8.65
N ASP A 411 -35.19 -6.20 -7.60
CA ASP A 411 -36.06 -5.18 -7.03
C ASP A 411 -35.42 -4.38 -5.88
N ALA A 412 -34.17 -4.68 -5.51
CA ALA A 412 -33.44 -3.91 -4.50
C ALA A 412 -33.29 -2.44 -4.93
N LYS A 413 -33.06 -1.55 -3.96
CA LYS A 413 -32.87 -0.12 -4.18
C LYS A 413 -31.42 0.31 -4.03
N ASP A 414 -30.67 -0.37 -3.18
CA ASP A 414 -29.30 -0.05 -2.81
C ASP A 414 -28.52 -1.35 -2.66
N VAL A 415 -27.48 -1.54 -3.47
CA VAL A 415 -26.59 -2.69 -3.38
C VAL A 415 -25.15 -2.21 -3.39
N THR A 416 -24.35 -2.69 -2.43
CA THR A 416 -22.90 -2.42 -2.36
C THR A 416 -22.14 -3.74 -2.26
N VAL A 417 -20.89 -3.76 -2.72
CA VAL A 417 -19.91 -4.79 -2.35
C VAL A 417 -19.12 -4.28 -1.16
N TRP A 418 -19.07 -5.04 -0.08
CA TRP A 418 -18.36 -4.67 1.16
C TRP A 418 -17.21 -5.63 1.40
N ALA A 419 -15.97 -5.12 1.47
CA ALA A 419 -14.78 -5.96 1.54
C ALA A 419 -13.59 -5.28 2.23
N ASN A 420 -12.62 -6.07 2.67
CA ASN A 420 -11.42 -5.66 3.43
C ASN A 420 -10.28 -5.06 2.59
N TRP A 421 -10.58 -4.32 1.53
CA TRP A 421 -9.56 -3.80 0.60
C TRP A 421 -8.92 -2.46 1.01
N ALA A 422 -9.20 -1.94 2.20
CA ALA A 422 -8.45 -0.80 2.72
C ALA A 422 -7.02 -1.21 3.11
N PRO A 423 -6.02 -0.32 3.06
CA PRO A 423 -4.64 -0.63 3.43
C PRO A 423 -4.45 -1.25 4.83
N ASN A 424 -5.32 -0.92 5.78
CA ASN A 424 -5.34 -1.49 7.14
C ASN A 424 -6.37 -2.61 7.33
N GLY A 425 -6.87 -3.20 6.25
CA GLY A 425 -7.92 -4.22 6.29
C GLY A 425 -9.29 -3.71 6.76
N ALA A 426 -9.48 -2.38 6.89
CA ALA A 426 -10.81 -1.81 7.08
C ALA A 426 -11.71 -2.15 5.89
N TRP A 427 -13.00 -2.27 6.16
CA TRP A 427 -13.94 -2.71 5.15
C TRP A 427 -14.67 -1.52 4.51
N PHE A 428 -14.38 -1.22 3.25
CA PHE A 428 -15.13 -0.20 2.52
C PHE A 428 -16.23 -0.82 1.67
N ARG A 429 -17.34 -0.10 1.54
CA ARG A 429 -18.46 -0.44 0.67
C ARG A 429 -18.29 0.27 -0.65
N VAL A 430 -18.36 -0.45 -1.75
CA VAL A 430 -18.37 0.12 -3.09
C VAL A 430 -19.79 0.01 -3.65
N PRO A 431 -20.46 1.14 -3.95
CA PRO A 431 -21.78 1.13 -4.56
C PRO A 431 -21.81 0.41 -5.91
N MET A 432 -22.82 -0.44 -6.12
CA MET A 432 -23.06 -1.10 -7.39
C MET A 432 -24.09 -0.33 -8.20
N THR A 433 -24.06 -0.51 -9.52
CA THR A 433 -25.02 0.09 -10.45
C THR A 433 -25.94 -0.96 -11.04
N LYS A 434 -27.21 -0.63 -11.24
CA LYS A 434 -28.18 -1.55 -11.83
C LYS A 434 -28.00 -1.62 -13.35
N VAL A 435 -27.74 -2.82 -13.86
CA VAL A 435 -27.60 -3.14 -15.29
C VAL A 435 -28.65 -4.18 -15.65
N GLY A 436 -29.77 -3.74 -16.23
CA GLY A 436 -30.92 -4.61 -16.46
C GLY A 436 -31.59 -5.05 -15.15
N ASP A 437 -31.61 -6.35 -14.88
CA ASP A 437 -32.16 -6.99 -13.69
C ASP A 437 -31.08 -7.41 -12.66
N ARG A 438 -29.86 -6.91 -12.80
CA ARG A 438 -28.70 -7.24 -11.95
C ARG A 438 -27.99 -5.99 -11.47
N TRP A 439 -27.19 -6.13 -10.41
CA TRP A 439 -26.29 -5.09 -9.92
C TRP A 439 -24.85 -5.42 -10.28
N ARG A 440 -24.08 -4.42 -10.71
CA ARG A 440 -22.74 -4.60 -11.24
C ARG A 440 -21.80 -3.45 -10.87
N VAL A 441 -20.55 -3.79 -10.59
CA VAL A 441 -19.43 -2.83 -10.46
C VAL A 441 -18.13 -3.44 -10.99
N SER A 442 -17.22 -2.60 -11.46
CA SER A 442 -15.85 -3.02 -11.80
C SER A 442 -14.86 -2.05 -11.16
N MET A 443 -13.82 -2.60 -10.55
CA MET A 443 -12.80 -1.84 -9.81
C MET A 443 -11.44 -2.52 -9.91
N GLY A 444 -10.37 -1.78 -9.64
CA GLY A 444 -8.99 -2.29 -9.67
C GLY A 444 -8.02 -1.32 -10.36
N PRO A 445 -6.76 -1.73 -10.57
CA PRO A 445 -6.23 -3.07 -10.29
C PRO A 445 -6.25 -3.39 -8.79
N LEU A 446 -6.66 -4.62 -8.48
CA LEU A 446 -6.47 -5.25 -7.17
C LEU A 446 -5.32 -6.25 -7.27
N ASP A 447 -4.70 -6.57 -6.14
CA ASP A 447 -3.64 -7.58 -6.01
C ASP A 447 -3.73 -8.14 -4.60
N GLY A 448 -3.95 -9.46 -4.49
CA GLY A 448 -3.96 -10.16 -3.21
C GLY A 448 -5.27 -10.86 -2.85
N PHE A 449 -5.42 -11.14 -1.57
CA PHE A 449 -6.52 -11.93 -1.02
C PHE A 449 -7.49 -11.07 -0.20
N TYR A 450 -8.77 -11.14 -0.54
CA TYR A 450 -9.83 -10.33 0.04
C TYR A 450 -10.99 -11.20 0.52
N TYR A 451 -11.78 -10.67 1.43
CA TYR A 451 -13.11 -11.13 1.78
C TYR A 451 -14.10 -10.09 1.33
N TYR A 452 -15.20 -10.52 0.74
CA TYR A 452 -16.29 -9.64 0.39
C TYR A 452 -17.65 -10.23 0.77
N ARG A 453 -18.64 -9.36 0.80
CA ARG A 453 -20.07 -9.72 0.82
C ARG A 453 -20.86 -8.64 0.11
N TYR A 454 -22.08 -8.93 -0.30
CA TYR A 454 -23.01 -7.91 -0.73
C TYR A 454 -23.72 -7.31 0.48
N VAL A 455 -24.11 -6.04 0.35
CA VAL A 455 -25.07 -5.41 1.26
C VAL A 455 -26.25 -4.99 0.40
N VAL A 456 -27.41 -5.62 0.60
CA VAL A 456 -28.62 -5.44 -0.19
C VAL A 456 -29.69 -4.78 0.66
N ASP A 457 -30.07 -3.56 0.32
CA ASP A 457 -30.99 -2.72 1.08
C ASP A 457 -30.62 -2.63 2.59
N GLY A 458 -29.32 -2.63 2.89
CA GLY A 458 -28.77 -2.59 4.25
C GLY A 458 -28.64 -3.94 4.96
N VAL A 459 -28.91 -5.06 4.27
CA VAL A 459 -28.77 -6.41 4.80
C VAL A 459 -27.51 -7.07 4.24
N ASP A 460 -26.66 -7.61 5.12
CA ASP A 460 -25.46 -8.35 4.75
C ASP A 460 -25.83 -9.68 4.11
N GLU A 461 -25.35 -9.91 2.89
CA GLU A 461 -25.60 -11.11 2.10
C GLU A 461 -24.28 -11.68 1.60
N LYS A 462 -23.98 -12.92 1.99
CA LYS A 462 -22.88 -13.68 1.36
C LYS A 462 -23.18 -13.85 -0.13
N ASP A 463 -22.14 -13.95 -0.97
CA ASP A 463 -22.35 -14.29 -2.38
C ASP A 463 -23.06 -15.66 -2.49
N PRO A 464 -24.27 -15.73 -3.06
CA PRO A 464 -25.03 -16.99 -3.11
C PRO A 464 -24.38 -18.05 -4.01
N GLU A 465 -23.48 -17.66 -4.90
CA GLU A 465 -22.78 -18.57 -5.82
C GLU A 465 -21.43 -19.06 -5.23
N ASP A 466 -20.98 -18.49 -4.10
CA ASP A 466 -19.80 -18.96 -3.40
C ASP A 466 -20.05 -20.29 -2.67
N THR A 467 -19.14 -21.24 -2.88
CA THR A 467 -19.23 -22.61 -2.36
C THR A 467 -18.39 -22.85 -1.12
N VAL A 468 -17.55 -21.90 -0.72
CA VAL A 468 -16.74 -21.99 0.51
C VAL A 468 -17.68 -21.95 1.71
N ASN A 469 -17.78 -23.03 2.48
CA ASN A 469 -18.78 -23.11 3.58
C ASN A 469 -18.19 -22.77 4.94
N THR A 470 -16.88 -22.64 5.02
CA THR A 470 -16.11 -22.46 6.25
C THR A 470 -16.11 -21.01 6.74
N LEU A 471 -16.15 -20.04 5.83
CA LEU A 471 -16.45 -18.63 6.10
C LEU A 471 -17.96 -18.37 6.13
N THR A 472 -18.54 -18.21 7.31
CA THR A 472 -19.94 -17.80 7.44
C THR A 472 -20.11 -16.30 7.18
N GLY A 473 -20.94 -15.93 6.20
CA GLY A 473 -21.37 -14.55 5.97
C GLY A 473 -20.49 -13.71 5.03
N VAL A 474 -19.35 -14.23 4.57
CA VAL A 474 -18.46 -13.57 3.60
C VAL A 474 -17.90 -14.60 2.61
N SER A 475 -17.41 -14.10 1.47
CA SER A 475 -16.87 -14.88 0.36
C SER A 475 -15.42 -14.49 0.09
N PRO A 476 -14.51 -15.45 -0.17
CA PRO A 476 -13.13 -15.14 -0.49
C PRO A 476 -12.99 -14.67 -1.95
N LEU A 477 -12.02 -13.80 -2.20
CA LEU A 477 -11.62 -13.34 -3.51
C LEU A 477 -10.09 -13.33 -3.56
N PHE A 478 -9.51 -14.15 -4.44
CA PHE A 478 -8.08 -14.06 -4.75
C PHE A 478 -7.90 -13.35 -6.09
N VAL A 479 -7.11 -12.29 -6.08
CA VAL A 479 -6.69 -11.54 -7.27
C VAL A 479 -5.21 -11.80 -7.51
N PRO A 480 -4.84 -12.58 -8.54
CA PRO A 480 -3.45 -12.86 -8.82
C PRO A 480 -2.66 -11.59 -9.12
N GLY A 481 -1.50 -11.45 -8.49
CA GLY A 481 -0.57 -10.38 -8.80
C GLY A 481 0.79 -10.59 -8.13
N LYS A 482 1.56 -9.52 -7.98
CA LYS A 482 2.96 -9.56 -7.58
C LYS A 482 3.12 -9.73 -6.08
N THR A 483 2.22 -9.17 -5.28
CA THR A 483 2.37 -9.17 -3.81
C THR A 483 2.09 -10.54 -3.20
N ASP A 484 1.24 -11.34 -3.85
CA ASP A 484 0.67 -12.55 -3.24
C ASP A 484 0.83 -13.81 -4.10
N HIS A 485 1.95 -13.91 -4.85
CA HIS A 485 2.24 -15.07 -5.68
C HIS A 485 2.20 -16.39 -4.90
N MET A 486 2.61 -16.39 -3.63
CA MET A 486 2.56 -17.52 -2.69
C MET A 486 1.14 -18.06 -2.46
N LEU A 487 0.12 -17.22 -2.69
CA LEU A 487 -1.28 -17.59 -2.56
C LEU A 487 -1.84 -18.11 -3.90
N GLY A 488 -1.13 -17.96 -5.02
CA GLY A 488 -1.56 -18.44 -6.34
C GLY A 488 -1.39 -19.95 -6.52
N ASP A 489 -2.19 -20.54 -7.41
CA ASP A 489 -2.01 -21.95 -7.76
C ASP A 489 -0.71 -22.16 -8.55
N VAL A 490 0.06 -23.18 -8.19
CA VAL A 490 1.24 -23.62 -8.96
C VAL A 490 0.80 -24.35 -10.23
N PRO A 491 1.68 -24.50 -11.25
CA PRO A 491 1.33 -25.26 -12.45
C PRO A 491 0.85 -26.69 -12.13
N ALA A 492 -0.17 -27.14 -12.87
CA ALA A 492 -0.82 -28.41 -12.62
C ALA A 492 0.19 -29.58 -12.56
N GLY A 493 0.13 -30.37 -11.49
CA GLY A 493 1.00 -31.52 -11.25
C GLY A 493 2.37 -31.21 -10.62
N GLN A 494 2.66 -29.95 -10.29
CA GLN A 494 3.90 -29.56 -9.59
C GLN A 494 3.72 -29.42 -8.06
N GLY A 495 2.48 -29.19 -7.61
CA GLY A 495 2.14 -29.07 -6.18
C GLY A 495 1.98 -30.41 -5.47
N GLY A 496 1.87 -30.35 -4.14
CA GLY A 496 1.58 -31.49 -3.29
C GLY A 496 0.11 -31.93 -3.37
N ASP A 497 -0.14 -33.15 -2.89
CA ASP A 497 -1.46 -33.76 -2.88
C ASP A 497 -2.22 -33.35 -1.63
N LEU A 498 -3.51 -33.05 -1.79
CA LEU A 498 -4.42 -32.77 -0.70
C LEU A 498 -5.45 -33.92 -0.58
N SER A 499 -5.60 -34.47 0.62
CA SER A 499 -6.53 -35.57 0.90
C SER A 499 -7.32 -35.33 2.18
N VAL A 500 -8.47 -35.97 2.31
CA VAL A 500 -9.27 -35.96 3.55
C VAL A 500 -8.97 -37.22 4.37
N LEU A 501 -8.66 -37.02 5.65
CA LEU A 501 -8.57 -38.05 6.67
C LEU A 501 -9.86 -38.02 7.50
N THR A 502 -10.57 -39.14 7.59
CA THR A 502 -11.66 -39.33 8.55
C THR A 502 -11.19 -40.14 9.75
N TYR A 503 -11.67 -39.80 10.94
CA TYR A 503 -11.28 -40.47 12.18
C TYR A 503 -12.37 -40.35 13.25
N ASP A 504 -12.48 -41.35 14.12
CA ASP A 504 -13.38 -41.29 15.29
C ASP A 504 -12.75 -40.46 16.40
N SER A 505 -13.49 -39.49 16.94
CA SER A 505 -13.07 -38.69 18.10
C SER A 505 -13.81 -39.14 19.35
N ALA A 506 -13.06 -39.64 20.35
CA ALA A 506 -13.61 -39.91 21.67
C ALA A 506 -13.95 -38.63 22.46
N VAL A 507 -13.33 -37.50 22.10
CA VAL A 507 -13.54 -36.20 22.78
C VAL A 507 -14.82 -35.53 22.27
N ALA A 508 -15.04 -35.53 20.95
CA ALA A 508 -16.24 -34.98 20.33
C ALA A 508 -17.41 -35.97 20.29
N ASN A 509 -17.12 -37.27 20.45
CA ASN A 509 -18.07 -38.38 20.34
C ASN A 509 -18.78 -38.42 18.97
N GLU A 510 -18.00 -38.25 17.91
CA GLU A 510 -18.43 -38.28 16.51
C GLU A 510 -17.26 -38.63 15.57
N GLU A 511 -17.57 -39.02 14.33
CA GLU A 511 -16.58 -39.09 13.25
C GLU A 511 -16.24 -37.67 12.78
N ARG A 512 -14.95 -37.38 12.66
CA ARG A 512 -14.41 -36.06 12.27
C ARG A 512 -13.53 -36.18 11.05
N SER A 513 -13.24 -35.02 10.45
CA SER A 513 -12.42 -34.91 9.25
C SER A 513 -11.25 -33.94 9.47
N ALA A 514 -10.17 -34.19 8.73
CA ALA A 514 -9.00 -33.34 8.64
C ALA A 514 -8.49 -33.30 7.20
N TYR A 515 -8.00 -32.15 6.75
CA TYR A 515 -7.23 -32.07 5.51
C TYR A 515 -5.79 -32.50 5.79
N VAL A 516 -5.21 -33.26 4.87
CA VAL A 516 -3.81 -33.67 4.93
C VAL A 516 -3.15 -33.32 3.60
N TRP A 517 -2.18 -32.42 3.66
CA TRP A 517 -1.28 -32.10 2.54
C TRP A 517 -0.04 -32.98 2.64
N THR A 518 0.30 -33.66 1.55
CA THR A 518 1.54 -34.42 1.40
C THR A 518 2.42 -33.77 0.34
N PRO A 519 3.75 -33.71 0.56
CA PRO A 519 4.64 -32.98 -0.32
C PRO A 519 4.72 -33.63 -1.71
N PRO A 520 5.06 -32.88 -2.76
CA PRO A 520 5.35 -33.44 -4.08
C PRO A 520 6.31 -34.63 -3.98
N GLY A 521 5.92 -35.77 -4.58
CA GLY A 521 6.72 -36.99 -4.53
C GLY A 521 6.68 -37.73 -3.18
N TYR A 522 5.64 -37.53 -2.37
CA TYR A 522 5.42 -38.28 -1.14
C TYR A 522 5.48 -39.80 -1.37
N ASP A 523 6.32 -40.48 -0.57
CA ASP A 523 6.53 -41.93 -0.60
C ASP A 523 6.15 -42.55 0.74
N ALA A 524 5.01 -43.25 0.76
CA ALA A 524 4.52 -43.92 1.97
C ALA A 524 5.47 -45.04 2.46
N ASP A 525 6.33 -45.58 1.59
CA ASP A 525 7.22 -46.70 1.89
C ASP A 525 8.65 -46.26 2.21
N ARG A 526 8.92 -44.95 2.27
CA ARG A 526 10.27 -44.45 2.59
C ARG A 526 10.72 -44.90 3.98
N ALA A 527 12.03 -45.13 4.13
CA ALA A 527 12.59 -45.70 5.36
C ALA A 527 12.43 -44.81 6.60
N GLU A 528 12.62 -43.49 6.45
CA GLU A 528 12.52 -42.51 7.53
C GLU A 528 11.18 -41.79 7.47
N PRO A 529 10.34 -41.74 8.52
CA PRO A 529 9.04 -41.06 8.46
C PRO A 529 9.14 -39.55 8.16
N TYR A 530 8.12 -38.97 7.51
CA TYR A 530 8.03 -37.52 7.24
C TYR A 530 7.83 -36.73 8.54
N PRO A 531 8.53 -35.59 8.73
CA PRO A 531 8.13 -34.62 9.75
C PRO A 531 6.68 -34.18 9.53
N VAL A 532 5.98 -33.81 10.61
CA VAL A 532 4.57 -33.42 10.54
C VAL A 532 4.30 -32.09 11.24
N LEU A 533 3.57 -31.21 10.55
CA LEU A 533 2.97 -30.02 11.11
C LEU A 533 1.47 -30.25 11.35
N TYR A 534 1.04 -30.15 12.61
CA TYR A 534 -0.37 -30.04 12.96
C TYR A 534 -0.76 -28.56 12.98
N LEU A 535 -1.66 -28.17 12.09
CA LEU A 535 -2.03 -26.77 11.86
C LEU A 535 -3.51 -26.54 12.20
N ASN A 536 -3.77 -25.74 13.23
CA ASN A 536 -5.10 -25.57 13.82
C ASN A 536 -5.75 -24.22 13.47
N HIS A 537 -7.06 -24.22 13.32
CA HIS A 537 -7.86 -23.04 12.96
C HIS A 537 -8.36 -22.25 14.19
N GLY A 538 -8.97 -21.09 13.94
CA GLY A 538 -9.50 -20.18 14.95
C GLY A 538 -10.92 -20.50 15.44
N GLY A 539 -11.47 -19.61 16.27
CA GLY A 539 -12.86 -19.72 16.74
C GLY A 539 -13.85 -19.42 15.62
N GLY A 540 -14.96 -20.15 15.57
CA GLY A 540 -15.96 -20.00 14.49
C GLY A 540 -15.57 -20.64 13.15
N GLN A 541 -14.36 -21.20 13.06
CA GLN A 541 -13.81 -21.89 11.89
C GLN A 541 -13.88 -23.42 12.06
N SER A 542 -13.32 -24.15 11.11
CA SER A 542 -13.34 -25.61 10.96
C SER A 542 -12.02 -26.15 10.34
N TRP A 543 -11.95 -27.46 10.16
CA TRP A 543 -10.81 -28.14 9.53
C TRP A 543 -10.56 -27.74 8.07
N GLY A 544 -11.53 -27.12 7.38
CA GLY A 544 -11.41 -26.70 5.99
C GLY A 544 -10.74 -25.34 5.79
N ASP A 545 -10.73 -24.50 6.82
CA ASP A 545 -10.42 -23.07 6.71
C ASP A 545 -9.00 -22.77 6.23
N TRP A 546 -7.99 -23.51 6.70
CA TRP A 546 -6.62 -23.33 6.24
C TRP A 546 -6.45 -23.61 4.74
N VAL A 547 -7.27 -24.47 4.16
CA VAL A 547 -7.24 -24.80 2.73
C VAL A 547 -8.13 -23.84 1.94
N GLU A 548 -9.40 -23.73 2.31
CA GLU A 548 -10.42 -23.01 1.53
C GLU A 548 -10.21 -21.49 1.58
N VAL A 549 -9.64 -20.99 2.68
CA VAL A 549 -9.45 -19.56 2.94
C VAL A 549 -7.99 -19.21 3.13
N GLY A 550 -7.29 -19.97 3.97
CA GLY A 550 -5.89 -19.73 4.32
C GLY A 550 -4.91 -20.02 3.20
N ARG A 551 -5.35 -20.56 2.05
CA ARG A 551 -4.50 -20.91 0.89
C ARG A 551 -3.27 -21.73 1.29
N ALA A 552 -3.36 -22.54 2.35
CA ALA A 552 -2.22 -23.26 2.91
C ALA A 552 -1.62 -24.24 1.90
N LYS A 553 -2.44 -24.86 1.05
CA LYS A 553 -1.95 -25.72 -0.04
C LYS A 553 -1.02 -24.94 -0.97
N GLN A 554 -1.43 -23.76 -1.42
CA GLN A 554 -0.65 -22.93 -2.34
C GLN A 554 0.66 -22.48 -1.70
N ILE A 555 0.61 -22.00 -0.45
CA ILE A 555 1.79 -21.59 0.31
C ILE A 555 2.79 -22.75 0.42
N LEU A 556 2.32 -23.95 0.77
CA LEU A 556 3.15 -25.15 0.89
C LEU A 556 3.70 -25.61 -0.47
N ASP A 557 2.90 -25.53 -1.53
CA ASP A 557 3.31 -25.91 -2.89
C ASP A 557 4.44 -25.00 -3.40
N HIS A 558 4.30 -23.67 -3.31
CA HIS A 558 5.34 -22.73 -3.72
C HIS A 558 6.63 -22.93 -2.93
N HIS A 559 6.55 -22.99 -1.60
CA HIS A 559 7.73 -23.27 -0.79
C HIS A 559 8.36 -24.62 -1.11
N SER A 560 7.58 -25.65 -1.45
CA SER A 560 8.11 -26.94 -1.85
C SER A 560 8.83 -26.88 -3.20
N ILE A 561 8.26 -26.16 -4.17
CA ILE A 561 8.86 -25.97 -5.50
C ILE A 561 10.16 -25.16 -5.40
N ASP A 562 10.18 -24.14 -4.55
CA ASP A 562 11.35 -23.31 -4.29
C ASP A 562 12.45 -24.03 -3.48
N GLY A 563 12.18 -25.23 -2.96
CA GLY A 563 13.08 -25.93 -2.02
C GLY A 563 13.20 -25.22 -0.67
N ALA A 564 12.27 -24.32 -0.36
CA ALA A 564 12.27 -23.49 0.84
C ALA A 564 11.78 -24.21 2.10
N ILE A 565 11.17 -25.39 1.97
CA ILE A 565 10.77 -26.24 3.10
C ILE A 565 11.39 -27.63 3.00
N VAL A 566 11.59 -28.30 4.15
CA VAL A 566 11.84 -29.74 4.13
C VAL A 566 10.56 -30.47 3.68
N PRO A 567 10.64 -31.62 2.99
CA PRO A 567 9.47 -32.43 2.71
C PRO A 567 8.81 -32.89 4.02
N MET A 568 7.61 -32.38 4.29
CA MET A 568 6.82 -32.62 5.50
C MET A 568 5.36 -32.90 5.17
N VAL A 569 4.62 -33.54 6.06
CA VAL A 569 3.16 -33.69 5.96
C VAL A 569 2.49 -32.63 6.83
N VAL A 570 1.41 -32.01 6.33
CA VAL A 570 0.65 -31.01 7.11
C VAL A 570 -0.76 -31.54 7.36
N VAL A 571 -1.15 -31.63 8.64
CA VAL A 571 -2.46 -32.14 9.09
C VAL A 571 -3.27 -30.99 9.68
N MET A 572 -4.39 -30.69 9.05
CA MET A 572 -5.31 -29.59 9.38
C MET A 572 -6.63 -30.16 9.90
N GLY A 573 -6.72 -30.36 11.21
CA GLY A 573 -7.87 -30.98 11.88
C GLY A 573 -8.84 -29.97 12.49
N ASN A 574 -9.98 -30.48 12.99
CA ASN A 574 -10.98 -29.63 13.63
C ASN A 574 -10.72 -29.51 15.13
N GLY A 575 -10.27 -28.34 15.57
CA GLY A 575 -9.94 -28.07 16.96
C GLY A 575 -11.16 -27.79 17.87
N ASN A 576 -12.38 -27.69 17.34
CA ASN A 576 -13.59 -27.33 18.11
C ASN A 576 -14.06 -28.45 19.04
N VAL A 577 -13.35 -28.61 20.14
CA VAL A 577 -13.62 -29.57 21.22
C VAL A 577 -13.35 -28.95 22.59
N PRO A 578 -13.93 -29.51 23.67
CA PRO A 578 -13.63 -29.09 25.04
C PRO A 578 -12.20 -29.36 25.50
N ASP A 579 -11.58 -30.46 25.04
CA ASP A 579 -10.21 -30.86 25.39
C ASP A 579 -9.38 -31.05 24.10
N PHE A 580 -8.76 -29.96 23.65
CA PHE A 580 -7.95 -29.96 22.43
C PHE A 580 -6.68 -30.82 22.55
N PRO A 581 -5.89 -30.77 23.65
CA PRO A 581 -4.73 -31.65 23.80
C PRO A 581 -5.09 -33.14 23.65
N ALA A 582 -6.18 -33.60 24.29
CA ALA A 582 -6.62 -34.99 24.15
C ALA A 582 -7.07 -35.29 22.70
N GLU A 583 -7.82 -34.40 22.07
CA GLU A 583 -8.27 -34.59 20.69
C GLU A 583 -7.09 -34.72 19.71
N LEU A 584 -6.07 -33.87 19.87
CA LEU A 584 -4.88 -33.90 19.04
C LEU A 584 -4.04 -35.16 19.29
N LEU A 585 -3.72 -35.45 20.55
CA LEU A 585 -2.74 -36.48 20.90
C LEU A 585 -3.30 -37.90 20.91
N ASP A 586 -4.57 -38.07 21.29
CA ASP A 586 -5.19 -39.39 21.47
C ASP A 586 -6.05 -39.82 20.28
N ASN A 587 -6.55 -38.89 19.45
CA ASN A 587 -7.39 -39.20 18.28
C ASN A 587 -6.72 -38.84 16.94
N LEU A 588 -6.50 -37.55 16.67
CA LEU A 588 -6.07 -37.07 15.36
C LEU A 588 -4.66 -37.53 14.99
N ALA A 589 -3.67 -37.33 15.87
CA ALA A 589 -2.29 -37.70 15.57
C ALA A 589 -2.09 -39.21 15.38
N PRO A 590 -2.70 -40.11 16.21
CA PRO A 590 -2.68 -41.54 15.95
C PRO A 590 -3.36 -41.94 14.64
N ALA A 591 -4.52 -41.35 14.31
CA ALA A 591 -5.21 -41.64 13.05
C ALA A 591 -4.39 -41.22 11.83
N ALA A 592 -3.74 -40.04 11.89
CA ALA A 592 -2.83 -39.58 10.84
C ALA A 592 -1.63 -40.53 10.69
N ARG A 593 -1.00 -40.96 11.80
CA ARG A 593 0.12 -41.92 11.79
C ARG A 593 -0.25 -43.30 11.26
N ALA A 594 -1.51 -43.70 11.39
CA ALA A 594 -1.98 -44.98 10.83
C ALA A 594 -2.13 -44.93 9.30
N LYS A 595 -2.33 -43.74 8.72
CA LYS A 595 -2.58 -43.56 7.28
C LYS A 595 -1.38 -43.00 6.51
N TYR A 596 -0.54 -42.20 7.16
CA TYR A 596 0.61 -41.54 6.55
C TYR A 596 1.90 -41.91 7.30
N ASN A 597 3.00 -42.06 6.57
CA ASN A 597 4.32 -42.37 7.10
C ASN A 597 4.95 -41.11 7.73
N ILE A 598 4.47 -40.74 8.91
CA ILE A 598 4.87 -39.52 9.62
C ILE A 598 5.51 -39.82 10.97
N ALA A 599 6.42 -38.95 11.40
CA ALA A 599 7.18 -39.08 12.63
C ALA A 599 6.30 -38.88 13.87
N SER A 600 6.75 -39.46 15.00
CA SER A 600 6.09 -39.32 16.30
C SER A 600 7.03 -38.80 17.39
N ASP A 601 8.29 -38.54 17.07
CA ASP A 601 9.22 -37.94 18.00
C ASP A 601 9.08 -36.41 17.99
N PRO A 602 9.40 -35.71 19.09
CA PRO A 602 9.13 -34.28 19.21
C PRO A 602 9.95 -33.42 18.23
N ASP A 603 11.15 -33.87 17.84
CA ASP A 603 12.04 -33.10 16.97
C ASP A 603 11.51 -33.00 15.53
N HIS A 604 10.60 -33.90 15.15
CA HIS A 604 9.93 -33.94 13.85
C HIS A 604 8.43 -33.67 13.92
N GLN A 605 7.94 -33.11 15.03
CA GLN A 605 6.55 -32.69 15.19
C GLN A 605 6.44 -31.20 15.48
N ALA A 606 5.64 -30.51 14.67
CA ALA A 606 5.30 -29.11 14.83
C ALA A 606 3.81 -28.94 15.17
N LEU A 607 3.51 -27.94 15.99
CA LEU A 607 2.15 -27.51 16.30
C LEU A 607 2.04 -26.00 16.05
N ALA A 608 1.08 -25.61 15.23
CA ALA A 608 0.76 -24.20 15.03
C ALA A 608 -0.74 -23.96 14.96
N GLY A 609 -1.16 -22.73 15.20
CA GLY A 609 -2.54 -22.34 14.98
C GLY A 609 -2.76 -20.84 15.05
N LEU A 610 -3.93 -20.41 14.59
CA LEU A 610 -4.35 -19.00 14.55
C LEU A 610 -5.43 -18.71 15.60
N SER A 611 -5.44 -17.49 16.18
CA SER A 611 -6.48 -17.02 17.11
C SER A 611 -6.75 -17.99 18.28
N LEU A 612 -7.97 -18.53 18.42
CA LEU A 612 -8.27 -19.60 19.40
C LEU A 612 -7.37 -20.84 19.22
N GLY A 613 -6.99 -21.16 17.98
CA GLY A 613 -6.01 -22.21 17.66
C GLY A 613 -4.60 -21.88 18.15
N ALA A 614 -4.20 -20.61 18.16
CA ALA A 614 -2.94 -20.16 18.76
C ALA A 614 -2.98 -20.30 20.29
N LEU A 615 -4.09 -19.91 20.94
CA LEU A 615 -4.29 -20.15 22.38
C LEU A 615 -4.17 -21.64 22.71
N ARG A 616 -4.86 -22.50 21.95
CA ARG A 616 -4.79 -23.96 22.10
C ARG A 616 -3.38 -24.51 21.88
N THR A 617 -2.66 -23.95 20.93
CA THR A 617 -1.25 -24.29 20.65
C THR A 617 -0.36 -23.94 21.84
N LEU A 618 -0.48 -22.72 22.37
CA LEU A 618 0.27 -22.26 23.53
C LEU A 618 -0.06 -23.09 24.79
N ASP A 619 -1.34 -23.34 25.07
CA ASP A 619 -1.77 -24.17 26.20
C ASP A 619 -1.23 -25.60 26.10
N THR A 620 -1.31 -26.22 24.93
CA THR A 620 -0.78 -27.57 24.69
C THR A 620 0.74 -27.59 24.86
N TRP A 621 1.45 -26.61 24.29
CA TRP A 621 2.90 -26.51 24.37
C TRP A 621 3.39 -26.38 25.82
N LEU A 622 2.75 -25.51 26.61
CA LEU A 622 3.14 -25.23 27.99
C LEU A 622 2.79 -26.40 28.93
N THR A 623 1.64 -27.06 28.72
CA THR A 623 1.15 -28.12 29.62
C THR A 623 1.56 -29.53 29.23
N ARG A 624 2.06 -29.74 28.01
CA ARG A 624 2.54 -31.04 27.49
C ARG A 624 3.96 -30.91 26.90
N PRO A 625 4.96 -30.48 27.69
CA PRO A 625 6.31 -30.28 27.19
C PRO A 625 6.90 -31.58 26.62
N GLY A 626 7.56 -31.49 25.47
CA GLY A 626 8.17 -32.62 24.79
C GLY A 626 7.23 -33.47 23.95
N GLN A 627 6.05 -32.95 23.57
CA GLN A 627 5.25 -33.52 22.48
C GLN A 627 5.61 -32.92 21.11
N PHE A 628 5.90 -31.62 21.07
CA PHE A 628 6.20 -30.86 19.86
C PHE A 628 7.48 -30.03 20.05
N GLY A 629 8.40 -30.13 19.11
CA GLY A 629 9.65 -29.37 19.08
C GLY A 629 9.51 -27.99 18.44
N TRP A 630 8.46 -27.77 17.65
CA TRP A 630 8.30 -26.57 16.83
C TRP A 630 6.92 -25.96 17.03
N ILE A 631 6.86 -24.70 17.46
CA ILE A 631 5.63 -24.04 17.89
C ILE A 631 5.42 -22.74 17.11
N GLY A 632 4.22 -22.57 16.55
CA GLY A 632 3.78 -21.34 15.87
C GLY A 632 2.47 -20.81 16.43
N ALA A 633 2.46 -19.62 17.03
CA ALA A 633 1.25 -18.99 17.56
C ALA A 633 0.90 -17.74 16.76
N PHE A 634 -0.18 -17.80 15.96
CA PHE A 634 -0.59 -16.70 15.06
C PHE A 634 -1.74 -15.89 15.66
N SER A 635 -1.50 -14.63 16.05
CA SER A 635 -2.53 -13.71 16.58
C SER A 635 -3.36 -14.32 17.72
N GLY A 636 -2.74 -14.92 18.73
CA GLY A 636 -3.48 -15.37 19.91
C GLY A 636 -2.61 -15.52 21.15
N GLY A 637 -3.10 -14.94 22.25
CA GLY A 637 -2.48 -15.00 23.57
C GLY A 637 -3.26 -15.87 24.57
N LEU A 638 -2.79 -15.91 25.81
CA LEU A 638 -3.41 -16.65 26.92
C LEU A 638 -4.59 -15.85 27.53
N PHE A 639 -5.67 -15.68 26.77
CA PHE A 639 -6.84 -14.86 27.12
C PHE A 639 -7.55 -15.24 28.44
N PHE A 640 -7.43 -16.49 28.88
CA PHE A 640 -8.14 -17.02 30.07
C PHE A 640 -7.20 -17.23 31.27
N GLY A 641 -6.03 -16.59 31.25
CA GLY A 641 -4.96 -16.79 32.21
C GLY A 641 -4.00 -17.90 31.77
N ALA A 642 -2.80 -17.89 32.34
CA ALA A 642 -1.79 -18.88 32.03
C ALA A 642 -2.00 -20.18 32.82
N PRO A 643 -1.78 -21.36 32.20
CA PRO A 643 -1.75 -22.62 32.93
C PRO A 643 -0.53 -22.69 33.85
N GLU A 644 -0.51 -23.64 34.79
CA GLU A 644 0.72 -24.00 35.50
C GLU A 644 1.65 -24.78 34.54
N PHE A 645 2.91 -24.35 34.42
CA PHE A 645 3.91 -25.02 33.58
C PHE A 645 5.32 -24.96 34.17
N ASP A 646 6.19 -25.88 33.70
CA ASP A 646 7.62 -25.90 34.02
C ASP A 646 8.43 -25.34 32.84
N ALA A 647 8.91 -24.11 32.97
CA ALA A 647 9.67 -23.43 31.92
C ALA A 647 10.95 -24.18 31.50
N ALA A 648 11.60 -24.90 32.41
CA ALA A 648 12.80 -25.67 32.08
C ALA A 648 12.44 -26.90 31.23
N ALA A 649 11.33 -27.57 31.55
CA ALA A 649 10.83 -28.69 30.75
C ALA A 649 10.34 -28.25 29.37
N VAL A 650 9.66 -27.10 29.28
CA VAL A 650 9.25 -26.47 28.01
C VAL A 650 10.47 -26.17 27.15
N ASN A 651 11.42 -25.38 27.67
CA ASN A 651 12.63 -24.99 26.93
C ASN A 651 13.48 -26.17 26.47
N LYS A 652 13.62 -27.21 27.29
CA LYS A 652 14.47 -28.37 26.99
C LYS A 652 14.03 -29.08 25.70
N ASN A 653 12.73 -29.13 25.45
CA ASN A 653 12.18 -29.93 24.36
C ASN A 653 11.65 -29.07 23.19
N THR A 654 11.91 -27.76 23.20
CA THR A 654 11.54 -26.85 22.12
C THR A 654 12.77 -26.47 21.31
N ARG A 655 12.70 -26.72 20.00
CA ARG A 655 13.68 -26.30 18.99
C ARG A 655 13.40 -24.87 18.52
N LEU A 656 12.13 -24.56 18.28
CA LEU A 656 11.65 -23.24 17.92
C LEU A 656 10.27 -23.01 18.52
N ALA A 657 10.07 -21.84 19.14
CA ALA A 657 8.74 -21.30 19.39
C ALA A 657 8.70 -19.90 18.82
N ARG A 658 7.74 -19.61 17.94
CA ARG A 658 7.63 -18.33 17.26
C ARG A 658 6.22 -17.77 17.39
N ILE A 659 6.14 -16.53 17.87
CA ILE A 659 4.89 -15.82 18.17
C ILE A 659 4.71 -14.71 17.13
N TYR A 660 3.47 -14.57 16.67
CA TYR A 660 3.06 -13.60 15.66
C TYR A 660 1.79 -12.88 16.11
N THR A 661 1.59 -11.65 15.62
CA THR A 661 0.36 -10.88 15.82
C THR A 661 0.11 -9.97 14.62
N GLY A 662 -1.17 -9.64 14.37
CA GLY A 662 -1.53 -8.47 13.58
C GLY A 662 -1.20 -7.18 14.33
N ASP A 663 -1.45 -6.04 13.71
CA ASP A 663 -1.15 -4.72 14.28
C ASP A 663 -2.13 -4.26 15.37
N VAL A 664 -2.09 -2.98 15.74
CA VAL A 664 -2.95 -2.42 16.79
C VAL A 664 -4.45 -2.51 16.48
N PHE A 665 -4.84 -2.82 15.23
CA PHE A 665 -6.22 -3.12 14.84
C PHE A 665 -6.60 -4.59 15.05
N ASP A 666 -5.63 -5.48 15.31
CA ASP A 666 -5.88 -6.82 15.80
C ASP A 666 -6.29 -6.75 17.29
N PHE A 667 -7.53 -7.14 17.60
CA PHE A 667 -8.02 -7.14 18.99
C PHE A 667 -7.20 -8.05 19.92
N ALA A 668 -6.46 -9.02 19.37
CA ALA A 668 -5.58 -9.91 20.12
C ALA A 668 -4.21 -9.28 20.43
N TYR A 669 -3.84 -8.16 19.79
CA TYR A 669 -2.53 -7.54 19.89
C TYR A 669 -2.04 -7.41 21.33
N GLN A 670 -2.83 -6.75 22.19
CA GLN A 670 -2.43 -6.53 23.58
C GLN A 670 -2.30 -7.84 24.35
N SER A 671 -3.18 -8.81 24.13
CA SER A 671 -3.10 -10.12 24.80
C SER A 671 -1.87 -10.92 24.36
N VAL A 672 -1.44 -10.79 23.10
CA VAL A 672 -0.19 -11.41 22.61
C VAL A 672 1.01 -10.76 23.29
N MET A 673 1.05 -9.43 23.40
CA MET A 673 2.11 -8.71 24.12
C MET A 673 2.19 -9.15 25.59
N ASP A 674 1.06 -9.20 26.29
CA ASP A 674 1.00 -9.64 27.69
C ASP A 674 1.46 -11.10 27.86
N THR A 675 1.16 -11.96 26.87
CA THR A 675 1.61 -13.36 26.85
C THR A 675 3.13 -13.46 26.69
N MET A 676 3.71 -12.64 25.81
CA MET A 676 5.17 -12.57 25.61
C MET A 676 5.89 -12.11 26.87
N ASP A 677 5.36 -11.12 27.59
CA ASP A 677 5.88 -10.68 28.87
C ASP A 677 5.86 -11.81 29.90
N LEU A 678 4.72 -12.51 30.03
CA LEU A 678 4.59 -13.66 30.93
C LEU A 678 5.61 -14.77 30.63
N LEU A 679 5.78 -15.14 29.36
CA LEU A 679 6.75 -16.16 28.95
C LEU A 679 8.18 -15.71 29.27
N SER A 680 8.49 -14.44 29.07
CA SER A 680 9.81 -13.86 29.35
C SER A 680 10.10 -13.85 30.85
N GLU A 681 9.14 -13.45 31.67
CA GLU A 681 9.23 -13.48 33.14
C GLU A 681 9.41 -14.89 33.68
N ALA A 682 8.73 -15.88 33.08
CA ALA A 682 8.89 -17.29 33.42
C ALA A 682 10.19 -17.92 32.87
N GLY A 683 10.94 -17.21 32.03
CA GLY A 683 12.18 -17.69 31.41
C GLY A 683 11.97 -18.68 30.25
N VAL A 684 10.80 -18.70 29.62
CA VAL A 684 10.51 -19.50 28.42
C VAL A 684 11.12 -18.81 27.20
N LYS A 685 11.81 -19.58 26.35
CA LYS A 685 12.47 -19.09 25.14
C LYS A 685 11.50 -19.11 23.96
N TYR A 686 11.41 -17.99 23.25
CA TYR A 686 10.62 -17.85 22.02
C TYR A 686 11.23 -16.76 21.13
N GLU A 687 10.80 -16.73 19.87
CA GLU A 687 11.08 -15.67 18.89
C GLU A 687 9.81 -14.87 18.61
N PHE A 688 9.97 -13.57 18.35
CA PHE A 688 8.89 -12.71 17.88
C PHE A 688 9.25 -12.18 16.49
N ALA A 689 8.38 -12.41 15.51
CA ALA A 689 8.62 -12.04 14.11
C ALA A 689 8.47 -10.54 13.83
N GLY A 690 7.95 -9.78 14.79
CA GLY A 690 7.43 -8.44 14.58
C GLY A 690 5.91 -8.46 14.38
N VAL A 691 5.36 -7.27 14.18
CA VAL A 691 3.95 -7.08 13.89
C VAL A 691 3.71 -7.27 12.40
N THR A 692 2.78 -8.14 12.05
CA THR A 692 2.28 -8.25 10.67
C THR A 692 1.24 -7.15 10.46
N PRO A 693 1.41 -6.25 9.47
CA PRO A 693 0.41 -5.23 9.19
C PRO A 693 -0.93 -5.85 8.84
N GLY A 694 -2.01 -5.30 9.40
CA GLY A 694 -3.36 -5.79 9.16
C GLY A 694 -4.08 -6.28 10.42
N PRO A 695 -5.42 -6.40 10.34
CA PRO A 695 -6.26 -6.74 11.47
C PRO A 695 -6.24 -8.26 11.73
N HIS A 696 -7.19 -8.72 12.55
CA HIS A 696 -7.37 -10.14 12.88
C HIS A 696 -8.03 -10.94 11.73
N GLY A 697 -7.29 -11.20 10.64
CA GLY A 697 -7.77 -11.89 9.42
C GLY A 697 -6.76 -12.86 8.78
N PHE A 698 -7.16 -13.64 7.75
CA PHE A 698 -6.20 -14.57 7.10
C PHE A 698 -5.14 -13.88 6.24
N ASP A 699 -5.30 -12.63 5.85
CA ASP A 699 -4.20 -11.83 5.30
C ASP A 699 -2.98 -11.87 6.24
N THR A 700 -3.23 -11.59 7.53
CA THR A 700 -2.21 -11.73 8.59
C THR A 700 -1.73 -13.16 8.76
N TRP A 701 -2.64 -14.15 8.79
CA TRP A 701 -2.27 -15.55 9.06
C TRP A 701 -1.58 -16.26 7.89
N GLN A 702 -1.88 -15.88 6.65
CA GLN A 702 -1.21 -16.31 5.43
C GLN A 702 0.25 -15.84 5.46
N ALA A 703 0.48 -14.55 5.75
CA ALA A 703 1.83 -14.00 5.91
C ALA A 703 2.62 -14.71 7.02
N ASN A 704 1.97 -14.99 8.16
CA ASN A 704 2.60 -15.73 9.26
C ASN A 704 2.94 -17.18 8.87
N LEU A 705 2.09 -17.85 8.10
CA LEU A 705 2.35 -19.21 7.60
C LEU A 705 3.51 -19.21 6.60
N ILE A 706 3.56 -18.24 5.69
CA ILE A 706 4.66 -18.03 4.72
C ILE A 706 6.01 -17.86 5.45
N ASP A 707 6.06 -17.09 6.55
CA ASP A 707 7.31 -16.97 7.34
C ASP A 707 7.62 -18.23 8.16
N PHE A 708 6.60 -18.92 8.67
CA PHE A 708 6.78 -20.00 9.63
C PHE A 708 7.26 -21.30 8.99
N VAL A 709 6.61 -21.76 7.91
CA VAL A 709 6.87 -23.11 7.38
C VAL A 709 8.31 -23.33 6.90
N PRO A 710 9.03 -22.37 6.29
CA PRO A 710 10.43 -22.54 5.91
C PRO A 710 11.38 -22.76 7.09
N ARG A 711 10.95 -22.46 8.32
CA ARG A 711 11.79 -22.59 9.52
C ARG A 711 11.72 -23.97 10.15
N LEU A 712 10.70 -24.77 9.80
CA LEU A 712 10.42 -26.05 10.44
C LEU A 712 11.44 -27.13 10.06
N PHE A 713 11.80 -27.96 11.06
CA PHE A 713 12.57 -29.21 10.92
C PHE A 713 13.93 -29.06 10.24
N ARG A 714 14.46 -27.84 10.17
CA ARG A 714 15.85 -27.61 9.78
C ARG A 714 16.70 -27.77 11.01
N GLU A 715 17.94 -28.26 10.86
CA GLU A 715 18.89 -28.11 11.96
C GLU A 715 18.99 -26.61 12.24
N VAL A 716 18.52 -26.19 13.43
CA VAL A 716 18.96 -24.94 14.00
C VAL A 716 20.40 -25.23 14.37
N PRO A 717 21.41 -24.73 13.64
CA PRO A 717 22.79 -25.01 14.00
C PRO A 717 22.96 -24.51 15.44
N PRO A 718 23.56 -25.31 16.34
CA PRO A 718 24.01 -24.77 17.60
C PRO A 718 25.10 -23.74 17.27
N GLU A 719 24.72 -22.45 17.38
CA GLU A 719 25.59 -21.28 17.33
C GLU A 719 26.16 -20.90 15.93
N GLY A 720 25.75 -19.74 15.42
CA GLY A 720 26.57 -18.79 14.63
C GLY A 720 27.35 -19.27 13.40
N ILE A 721 26.89 -18.81 12.23
CA ILE A 721 27.53 -18.73 10.89
C ILE A 721 28.27 -20.01 10.41
N GLU A 722 27.55 -20.82 9.62
CA GLU A 722 28.13 -21.64 8.54
C GLU A 722 27.68 -21.08 7.18
N LEU A 723 28.61 -20.93 6.23
CA LEU A 723 28.42 -20.30 4.92
C LEU A 723 28.36 -21.34 3.78
N ARG A 724 27.33 -21.25 2.92
CA ARG A 724 27.42 -21.66 1.51
C ARG A 724 26.64 -20.66 0.64
N ALA A 725 27.26 -20.19 -0.45
CA ALA A 725 26.64 -19.37 -1.48
C ALA A 725 26.90 -19.97 -2.86
N VAL A 726 25.84 -20.12 -3.66
CA VAL A 726 25.87 -20.16 -5.12
C VAL A 726 25.23 -18.85 -5.59
N VAL A 727 25.88 -18.18 -6.53
CA VAL A 727 25.54 -16.84 -7.01
C VAL A 727 24.60 -16.94 -8.23
N PRO A 728 23.38 -16.40 -8.19
CA PRO A 728 22.68 -15.92 -9.38
C PRO A 728 22.98 -14.44 -9.64
N GLU A 729 22.72 -13.99 -10.87
CA GLU A 729 22.94 -12.61 -11.34
C GLU A 729 22.20 -11.54 -10.51
N GLN A 730 22.78 -10.34 -10.48
CA GLN A 730 22.33 -9.17 -9.71
C GLN A 730 20.94 -8.68 -10.13
N GLU A 731 20.06 -8.48 -9.14
CA GLU A 731 18.86 -7.64 -9.25
C GLU A 731 19.09 -6.26 -8.62
N GLU A 732 18.41 -5.23 -9.15
CA GLU A 732 18.44 -3.85 -8.66
C GLU A 732 17.56 -3.66 -7.41
N GLY A 733 18.09 -3.01 -6.35
CA GLY A 733 17.30 -2.59 -5.18
C GLY A 733 17.67 -3.22 -3.83
N VAL A 734 18.85 -3.84 -3.71
CA VAL A 734 19.28 -4.57 -2.51
C VAL A 734 19.93 -3.65 -1.46
N LEU A 735 19.57 -3.85 -0.18
CA LEU A 735 20.33 -3.43 1.00
C LEU A 735 20.96 -4.68 1.64
N ALA A 736 22.29 -4.80 1.60
CA ALA A 736 23.00 -6.01 2.04
C ALA A 736 24.17 -5.71 2.98
N LEU A 737 24.41 -6.64 3.91
CA LEU A 737 25.57 -6.68 4.79
C LEU A 737 26.45 -7.88 4.45
N SER A 738 27.76 -7.69 4.34
CA SER A 738 28.74 -8.77 4.19
C SER A 738 29.93 -8.56 5.13
N VAL A 739 30.61 -9.63 5.49
CA VAL A 739 31.79 -9.61 6.37
C VAL A 739 32.93 -10.31 5.64
N ALA A 740 34.11 -9.69 5.62
CA ALA A 740 35.29 -10.25 4.97
C ALA A 740 35.70 -11.60 5.58
N ASP A 741 36.32 -12.43 4.75
CA ASP A 741 36.89 -13.72 5.19
C ASP A 741 37.85 -13.53 6.37
N HIS A 742 37.69 -14.37 7.38
CA HIS A 742 38.37 -14.28 8.66
C HIS A 742 38.73 -15.65 9.24
N GLY A 743 38.72 -16.71 8.41
CA GLY A 743 39.06 -18.08 8.84
C GLY A 743 38.15 -18.57 9.96
N ASP A 744 38.72 -19.27 10.96
CA ASP A 744 37.98 -19.87 12.08
C ASP A 744 37.47 -18.87 13.14
N GLY A 745 37.75 -17.56 12.98
CA GLY A 745 37.32 -16.51 13.92
C GLY A 745 38.33 -15.38 14.15
N VAL A 746 37.89 -14.33 14.83
CA VAL A 746 38.77 -13.21 15.24
C VAL A 746 39.59 -13.60 16.46
N THR A 747 40.89 -13.86 16.25
CA THR A 747 41.82 -14.14 17.36
C THR A 747 42.26 -12.84 18.04
N LEU A 748 41.98 -12.71 19.34
CA LEU A 748 42.47 -11.58 20.13
C LEU A 748 43.95 -11.75 20.50
N THR A 749 44.65 -10.64 20.65
CA THR A 749 46.06 -10.60 21.09
C THR A 749 46.24 -11.25 22.48
N PRO A 750 47.44 -11.76 22.79
CA PRO A 750 47.75 -12.29 24.12
C PRO A 750 47.43 -11.29 25.23
N ALA A 751 46.91 -11.80 26.35
CA ALA A 751 46.51 -10.98 27.49
C ALA A 751 47.64 -10.09 28.00
N THR A 752 47.33 -8.82 28.26
CA THR A 752 48.22 -7.90 28.97
C THR A 752 47.63 -7.59 30.35
N HIS A 753 48.47 -7.57 31.39
CA HIS A 753 48.04 -7.18 32.73
C HIS A 753 47.83 -5.67 32.79
N ALA A 754 46.62 -5.24 33.15
CA ALA A 754 46.24 -3.84 33.32
C ALA A 754 45.86 -3.53 34.77
N GLY A 755 46.61 -4.08 35.74
CA GLY A 755 46.33 -3.95 37.17
C GLY A 755 45.41 -5.06 37.67
N ASP A 756 44.12 -4.74 37.82
CA ASP A 756 43.06 -5.61 38.37
C ASP A 756 42.36 -6.51 37.32
N ARG A 757 42.78 -6.42 36.05
CA ARG A 757 42.19 -7.17 34.92
C ARG A 757 43.22 -7.64 33.89
N LEU A 758 42.83 -8.65 33.12
CA LEU A 758 43.49 -9.07 31.89
C LEU A 758 42.82 -8.38 30.71
N ARG A 759 43.61 -7.71 29.86
CA ARG A 759 43.12 -7.02 28.67
C ARG A 759 43.62 -7.67 27.39
N PHE A 760 42.69 -7.96 26.49
CA PHE A 760 42.93 -8.49 25.14
C PHE A 760 42.47 -7.45 24.11
N ARG A 761 43.14 -7.41 22.96
CA ARG A 761 42.79 -6.52 21.84
C ARG A 761 42.64 -7.29 20.55
N GLY A 762 41.70 -6.90 19.70
CA GLY A 762 41.54 -7.44 18.35
C GLY A 762 40.88 -6.41 17.43
N ALA A 763 40.59 -6.80 16.20
CA ALA A 763 39.85 -5.97 15.26
C ALA A 763 38.80 -6.81 14.55
N LEU A 764 37.64 -6.22 14.29
CA LEU A 764 36.66 -6.85 13.42
C LEU A 764 37.19 -6.99 11.98
N PRO A 765 36.85 -8.08 11.28
CA PRO A 765 37.02 -8.17 9.83
C PRO A 765 36.27 -7.01 9.16
N ALA A 766 36.69 -6.66 7.95
CA ALA A 766 36.02 -5.60 7.20
C ALA A 766 34.55 -5.98 6.96
N VAL A 767 33.62 -5.11 7.37
CA VAL A 767 32.19 -5.29 7.18
C VAL A 767 31.75 -4.38 6.04
N THR A 768 31.18 -4.91 4.96
CA THR A 768 30.72 -4.10 3.83
C THR A 768 29.20 -4.04 3.81
N VAL A 769 28.66 -2.83 3.87
CA VAL A 769 27.25 -2.54 3.58
C VAL A 769 27.13 -2.08 2.14
N THR A 770 26.25 -2.68 1.36
CA THR A 770 25.93 -2.21 -0.01
C THR A 770 24.46 -1.83 -0.05
N ASP A 771 24.19 -0.57 -0.38
CA ASP A 771 22.83 -0.07 -0.61
C ASP A 771 22.70 0.39 -2.06
N SER A 772 21.96 -0.38 -2.86
CA SER A 772 21.65 -0.07 -4.26
C SER A 772 20.23 0.47 -4.44
N ARG A 773 19.47 0.65 -3.34
CA ARG A 773 18.09 1.13 -3.41
C ARG A 773 18.05 2.52 -4.04
N THR A 774 17.20 2.71 -5.05
CA THR A 774 16.95 4.02 -5.65
C THR A 774 16.30 4.97 -4.63
N VAL A 775 16.23 6.27 -4.94
CA VAL A 775 15.50 7.23 -4.08
C VAL A 775 14.02 6.83 -3.95
N ALA A 776 13.44 6.25 -4.99
CA ALA A 776 12.07 5.73 -4.97
C ALA A 776 11.89 4.52 -4.04
N GLN A 777 12.92 3.68 -3.88
CA GLN A 777 12.86 2.46 -3.07
C GLN A 777 13.15 2.67 -1.57
N ALA A 778 13.99 3.65 -1.21
CA ALA A 778 14.37 3.87 0.19
C ALA A 778 13.82 5.17 0.80
N GLY A 779 13.15 6.04 0.02
CA GLY A 779 12.62 7.31 0.52
C GLY A 779 13.68 8.19 1.19
N ALA A 780 13.37 8.71 2.38
CA ALA A 780 14.30 9.44 3.24
C ALA A 780 15.12 8.52 4.16
N SER A 781 14.93 7.20 4.08
CA SER A 781 15.55 6.25 4.99
C SER A 781 17.01 6.00 4.63
N GLY A 782 17.89 6.12 5.61
CA GLY A 782 19.25 5.62 5.60
C GLY A 782 19.35 4.15 6.00
N TRP A 783 20.48 3.77 6.60
CA TRP A 783 20.68 2.45 7.20
C TRP A 783 21.53 2.53 8.45
N ALA A 784 21.42 1.55 9.33
CA ALA A 784 22.29 1.41 10.49
C ALA A 784 22.68 -0.05 10.72
N VAL A 785 23.93 -0.23 11.17
CA VAL A 785 24.45 -1.53 11.61
C VAL A 785 24.62 -1.47 13.12
N ALA A 786 24.02 -2.40 13.84
CA ALA A 786 24.27 -2.62 15.27
C ALA A 786 24.96 -3.96 15.49
N GLY A 787 25.65 -4.11 16.62
CA GLY A 787 26.23 -5.36 17.04
C GLY A 787 25.99 -5.66 18.51
N GLN A 788 25.75 -6.92 18.83
CA GLN A 788 25.54 -7.42 20.18
C GLN A 788 26.36 -8.69 20.38
N ALA A 789 27.08 -8.74 21.50
CA ALA A 789 27.88 -9.90 21.88
C ALA A 789 27.11 -10.81 22.83
N HIS A 790 27.46 -12.09 22.79
CA HIS A 790 26.91 -13.13 23.64
C HIS A 790 27.96 -13.62 24.65
N THR A 791 27.50 -14.38 25.64
CA THR A 791 28.34 -14.95 26.70
C THR A 791 29.52 -15.72 26.10
N PHE A 792 30.70 -15.52 26.69
CA PHE A 792 31.90 -16.26 26.32
C PHE A 792 31.99 -17.55 27.13
N THR A 793 32.24 -18.68 26.46
CA THR A 793 32.22 -20.02 27.03
C THR A 793 33.54 -20.76 26.80
N SER A 794 33.93 -21.59 27.76
CA SER A 794 35.07 -22.52 27.69
C SER A 794 34.71 -23.77 28.48
N ASP A 795 34.38 -24.86 27.78
CA ASP A 795 33.75 -26.05 28.36
C ASP A 795 32.51 -25.68 29.21
N THR A 796 32.55 -25.87 30.52
CA THR A 796 31.47 -25.51 31.46
C THR A 796 31.64 -24.12 32.11
N ARG A 797 32.64 -23.34 31.70
CA ARG A 797 33.00 -22.05 32.32
C ARG A 797 32.52 -20.91 31.43
N VAL A 798 31.98 -19.85 32.03
CA VAL A 798 31.39 -18.73 31.29
C VAL A 798 31.73 -17.38 31.91
N PHE A 799 31.80 -16.34 31.09
CA PHE A 799 31.71 -14.94 31.53
C PHE A 799 30.86 -14.13 30.53
N GLY A 800 30.18 -13.09 31.02
CA GLY A 800 29.17 -12.39 30.25
C GLY A 800 29.71 -11.47 29.16
N ALA A 801 28.84 -11.11 28.21
CA ALA A 801 29.16 -10.26 27.06
C ALA A 801 29.50 -8.80 27.43
N GLU A 802 29.17 -8.37 28.66
CA GLU A 802 29.50 -7.07 29.21
C GLU A 802 31.02 -6.85 29.31
N HIS A 803 31.82 -7.91 29.24
CA HIS A 803 33.27 -7.88 29.23
C HIS A 803 33.88 -7.50 27.88
N LEU A 804 33.11 -7.54 26.78
CA LEU A 804 33.56 -7.13 25.45
C LEU A 804 33.09 -5.71 25.14
N GLY A 805 34.03 -4.85 24.77
CA GLY A 805 33.78 -3.49 24.28
C GLY A 805 34.38 -3.31 22.89
N TRP A 806 34.00 -2.22 22.22
CA TRP A 806 34.52 -1.90 20.90
C TRP A 806 34.68 -0.40 20.63
N SER A 807 35.45 -0.06 19.62
CA SER A 807 35.56 1.30 19.08
C SER A 807 35.30 1.26 17.57
N PRO A 808 34.07 1.57 17.14
CA PRO A 808 33.69 1.55 15.73
C PRO A 808 34.44 2.56 14.87
N ARG A 809 34.60 2.24 13.58
CA ARG A 809 35.19 3.10 12.56
C ARG A 809 34.54 2.87 11.20
N VAL A 810 34.56 3.89 10.37
CA VAL A 810 34.18 3.83 8.96
C VAL A 810 35.47 3.83 8.13
N GLY A 811 35.65 2.80 7.31
CA GLY A 811 36.81 2.64 6.42
C GLY A 811 36.73 3.49 5.16
N THR A 812 35.52 3.87 4.72
CA THR A 812 35.26 4.71 3.54
C THR A 812 34.49 5.98 3.93
N PRO A 813 35.14 6.99 4.54
CA PRO A 813 34.46 8.18 5.04
C PRO A 813 33.87 9.00 3.87
N ARG A 814 32.59 9.37 3.99
CA ARG A 814 31.86 10.24 3.05
C ARG A 814 30.71 10.97 3.77
N PRO A 815 30.19 12.09 3.23
CA PRO A 815 29.04 12.79 3.80
C PRO A 815 27.88 11.82 4.07
N GLY A 816 27.20 12.03 5.20
CA GLY A 816 26.08 11.20 5.63
C GLY A 816 26.44 9.85 6.28
N LEU A 817 27.70 9.42 6.30
CA LEU A 817 28.12 8.16 6.94
C LEU A 817 28.86 8.42 8.27
N ALA A 818 28.38 7.84 9.36
CA ALA A 818 28.93 8.04 10.71
C ALA A 818 29.21 6.72 11.43
N ALA A 819 30.35 6.64 12.12
CA ALA A 819 30.65 5.55 13.04
C ALA A 819 29.82 5.67 14.33
N GLY A 820 29.46 4.53 14.93
CA GLY A 820 28.81 4.52 16.23
C GLY A 820 29.76 4.87 17.38
N ALA A 821 29.20 5.18 18.55
CA ALA A 821 29.97 5.51 19.74
C ALA A 821 30.76 4.31 20.27
N ALA A 822 31.97 4.57 20.80
CA ALA A 822 32.76 3.54 21.48
C ALA A 822 32.02 3.00 22.71
N ARG A 823 32.13 1.70 22.94
CA ARG A 823 31.56 0.99 24.08
C ARG A 823 32.68 0.48 24.96
N ALA A 824 32.79 1.01 26.17
CA ALA A 824 33.68 0.49 27.19
C ALA A 824 33.14 -0.81 27.78
N THR A 825 34.05 -1.69 28.21
CA THR A 825 33.76 -2.92 28.94
C THR A 825 33.14 -2.60 30.31
N PHE A 826 32.46 -3.57 30.91
CA PHE A 826 31.92 -3.48 32.27
C PHE A 826 32.98 -3.07 33.31
N LEU A 827 34.16 -3.69 33.25
CA LEU A 827 35.25 -3.38 34.18
C LEU A 827 35.76 -1.94 34.00
N SER A 828 35.62 -1.36 32.80
CA SER A 828 35.97 0.03 32.51
C SER A 828 34.81 1.01 32.77
N GLY A 829 33.75 0.56 33.46
CA GLY A 829 32.58 1.37 33.82
C GLY A 829 31.53 1.52 32.71
N GLY A 830 31.63 0.74 31.65
CA GLY A 830 30.64 0.70 30.55
C GLY A 830 29.65 -0.45 30.68
N GLN A 831 28.84 -0.65 29.64
CA GLN A 831 27.89 -1.78 29.55
C GLN A 831 28.43 -2.94 28.68
N GLY A 832 29.59 -2.77 28.04
CA GLY A 832 30.06 -3.70 27.02
C GLY A 832 29.08 -3.85 25.86
N LEU A 833 29.09 -5.01 25.22
CA LEU A 833 28.23 -5.35 24.08
C LEU A 833 27.13 -6.37 24.44
N VAL A 834 26.85 -6.58 25.73
CA VAL A 834 25.66 -7.33 26.16
C VAL A 834 24.36 -6.65 25.73
N VAL A 835 24.40 -5.32 25.57
CA VAL A 835 23.35 -4.50 24.95
C VAL A 835 23.82 -4.11 23.54
N PRO A 836 22.94 -4.13 22.51
CA PRO A 836 23.31 -3.73 21.16
C PRO A 836 23.99 -2.35 21.09
N GLY A 837 25.18 -2.30 20.50
CA GLY A 837 25.93 -1.09 20.19
C GLY A 837 25.82 -0.76 18.71
N ARG A 838 25.75 0.53 18.35
CA ARG A 838 25.82 0.93 16.94
C ARG A 838 27.25 0.78 16.42
N LEU A 839 27.43 0.13 15.27
CA LEU A 839 28.69 0.06 14.54
C LEU A 839 28.83 1.27 13.61
N ALA A 840 27.82 1.52 12.78
CA ALA A 840 27.76 2.71 11.93
C ALA A 840 26.32 3.00 11.47
N SER A 841 26.11 4.17 10.88
CA SER A 841 24.87 4.52 10.19
C SER A 841 25.12 5.46 9.03
N ALA A 842 24.30 5.35 8.00
CA ALA A 842 24.22 6.29 6.89
C ALA A 842 22.89 7.05 6.93
N THR A 843 22.92 8.35 6.63
CA THR A 843 21.76 9.17 6.30
C THR A 843 21.32 8.91 4.86
N PRO A 844 20.14 9.38 4.42
CA PRO A 844 19.73 9.31 3.01
C PRO A 844 20.76 9.87 2.02
N GLU A 845 21.53 10.89 2.39
CA GLU A 845 22.61 11.45 1.56
C GLU A 845 23.80 10.47 1.40
N GLY A 846 24.14 9.74 2.46
CA GLY A 846 25.33 8.90 2.53
C GLY A 846 25.09 7.41 2.29
N ARG A 847 23.84 7.00 2.04
CA ARG A 847 23.45 5.58 2.02
C ARG A 847 23.92 4.85 0.76
N PHE A 848 23.80 5.48 -0.42
CA PHE A 848 23.91 4.81 -1.72
C PHE A 848 25.33 4.32 -2.05
N GLY A 849 25.47 3.10 -2.56
CA GLY A 849 26.75 2.44 -2.85
C GLY A 849 27.29 1.61 -1.68
N SER A 850 28.55 1.21 -1.78
CA SER A 850 29.19 0.34 -0.76
C SER A 850 30.01 1.13 0.26
N ALA A 851 29.88 0.77 1.52
CA ALA A 851 30.63 1.32 2.64
C ALA A 851 31.32 0.20 3.44
N THR A 852 32.62 0.38 3.72
CA THR A 852 33.38 -0.54 4.57
C THR A 852 33.42 -0.01 6.01
N LEU A 853 33.11 -0.88 6.97
CA LEU A 853 33.03 -0.62 8.39
C LEU A 853 34.00 -1.55 9.15
N GLY A 854 34.36 -1.16 10.37
CA GLY A 854 35.12 -2.02 11.27
C GLY A 854 35.05 -1.51 12.71
N ALA A 855 35.65 -2.25 13.64
CA ALA A 855 35.84 -1.79 15.01
C ALA A 855 37.10 -2.40 15.61
N ASP A 856 37.72 -1.68 16.54
CA ASP A 856 38.73 -2.26 17.44
C ASP A 856 38.02 -2.88 18.64
N LEU A 857 38.32 -4.14 18.92
CA LEU A 857 37.73 -4.90 20.01
C LEU A 857 38.63 -4.84 21.24
N THR A 858 38.01 -4.66 22.40
CA THR A 858 38.69 -4.74 23.71
C THR A 858 37.91 -5.69 24.60
N LEU A 859 38.55 -6.78 25.02
CA LEU A 859 37.98 -7.71 25.99
C LEU A 859 38.73 -7.56 27.32
N GLU A 860 38.01 -7.39 28.42
CA GLU A 860 38.58 -7.30 29.76
C GLU A 860 37.91 -8.26 30.72
N VAL A 861 38.69 -9.10 31.39
CA VAL A 861 38.19 -10.05 32.39
C VAL A 861 38.98 -9.91 33.71
N PRO A 862 38.39 -10.24 34.87
CA PRO A 862 39.09 -10.20 36.16
C PRO A 862 40.38 -11.03 36.16
N VAL A 863 41.40 -10.64 36.94
CA VAL A 863 42.70 -11.36 36.99
C VAL A 863 42.61 -12.79 37.52
N ASP A 864 41.54 -13.13 38.24
CA ASP A 864 41.24 -14.47 38.75
C ASP A 864 40.40 -15.33 37.78
N THR A 865 40.14 -14.84 36.56
CA THR A 865 39.50 -15.62 35.51
C THR A 865 40.31 -16.89 35.22
N ALA A 866 39.67 -18.05 35.27
CA ALA A 866 40.34 -19.33 35.11
C ALA A 866 41.03 -19.44 33.73
N PRO A 867 42.25 -19.99 33.63
CA PRO A 867 42.90 -20.23 32.35
C PRO A 867 42.08 -21.18 31.46
N GLY A 868 41.91 -20.82 30.19
CA GLY A 868 41.16 -21.58 29.19
C GLY A 868 41.02 -20.81 27.88
N SER A 869 40.57 -21.49 26.82
CA SER A 869 40.19 -20.85 25.55
C SER A 869 38.70 -20.55 25.59
N TYR A 870 38.34 -19.27 25.61
CA TYR A 870 36.95 -18.82 25.67
C TYR A 870 36.50 -18.31 24.31
N ALA A 871 35.35 -18.78 23.83
CA ALA A 871 34.73 -18.36 22.58
C ALA A 871 33.38 -17.69 22.85
N GLY A 872 33.00 -16.69 22.06
CA GLY A 872 31.72 -16.00 22.17
C GLY A 872 31.37 -15.35 20.84
N THR A 873 30.08 -15.13 20.61
CA THR A 873 29.56 -14.67 19.30
C THR A 873 29.25 -13.18 19.33
N LEU A 874 29.55 -12.47 18.24
CA LEU A 874 29.10 -11.10 17.99
C LEU A 874 28.16 -11.11 16.79
N THR A 875 26.88 -10.84 17.02
CA THR A 875 25.87 -10.70 15.96
C THR A 875 25.92 -9.27 15.44
N LEU A 876 25.95 -9.09 14.12
CA LEU A 876 25.76 -7.79 13.46
C LEU A 876 24.41 -7.79 12.74
N THR A 877 23.62 -6.75 12.94
CA THR A 877 22.29 -6.60 12.33
C THR A 877 22.26 -5.30 11.52
N LEU A 878 21.88 -5.39 10.25
CA LEU A 878 21.65 -4.25 9.37
C LEU A 878 20.14 -3.99 9.30
N PHE A 879 19.74 -2.74 9.48
CA PHE A 879 18.36 -2.31 9.38
C PHE A 879 18.25 -0.95 8.67
N PRO A 880 17.19 -0.74 7.87
CA PRO A 880 16.84 0.60 7.39
C PRO A 880 16.49 1.50 8.59
N VAL A 881 16.82 2.79 8.50
CA VAL A 881 16.49 3.80 9.54
C VAL A 881 16.03 5.08 8.87
N ASP A 882 15.07 5.78 9.48
CA ASP A 882 14.58 7.08 8.99
C ASP A 882 15.41 8.26 9.52
#